data_AF-A0A943JTR3-F1
#
_entry.id   AF-A0A943JTR3-F1
#
_cell.length_a   1.000
_cell.length_b   1.000
_cell.length_c   1.000
_cell.angle_alpha   90.00
_cell.angle_beta   90.00
_cell.angle_gamma   90.00
#
_symmetry.space_group_name_H-M   'P 1'
#
loop_
_entity.id
_entity.type
_entity.pdbx_description
1 polymer ?
#
loop_
_entity_poly.entity_id
_entity_poly.type
_entity_poly.pdbx_seq_one_letter_code
_entity_poly.pdbx_strand_id
1 'polypeptide(L)'
;MSMNSNIINNQDQTVTAVNTLGHESDVLFILHNLDPKNYLIPHQALIKDLKHSQTTELKNQVVKINYTQDIPYIIVDGTSYEVEIPLEFKTKAKFDRKYKGQIFYCICSIKYTKIWGTFSLHNIKPLNIQEADKKWCSHLSKFSSLIARIDEVIKILELNPDELLLREKIVQLIRILALIEERYILMDYGPARRGKTTTYKKFDLHGKSFANTRASIIINNSNKQLGDFFNVLSDTFIAEEVQNLSDPEFWTFLQTYADGNRGDIVFSSTDVRQFTTSCCLLGNPEKKIDYIKIFADKINIFEGTKIPIKIGEAGGAKLSRIDAMIYSGGTRNISNNMILTNNIKRFPILIFKQALSDLRKKHIDINKLICKLNLPILGDKRIEISVYKTLEGLLKLLMPELCTNDNLINNNPFYSTGINYLYQLALEIKKVVENTVNILSEKENPSTIQVSSNKFSFLNIYNPWNTYYYTPHRIIIQNNMTNMIIKQPLDIVGIKQNENETKILDLLQSRGYYSSLSFNGIILQHNSIATFANIISSLPEVYVPYQILNQIDINGNITAKTISFDGKNPGLFDFNGTILQIDNNMRPLLPSPNGQLLNFEQYAGLSSIYNNQGISRLRDQAKNQIHVNNLGQVKMPLKSNNYWNKGIFYNYLIGEEEFQNDRNSIRNFTFYDLELN
;
A
#
# COMPACT_ATOMS: atom_id res chain seq x y z
N MET A 1 -34.76 -9.35 44.92
CA MET A 1 -34.39 -9.96 46.22
C MET A 1 -33.19 -10.87 45.95
N SER A 2 -32.04 -10.80 46.61
CA SER A 2 -31.47 -9.81 47.53
C SER A 2 -29.95 -10.02 47.65
N MET A 3 -29.17 -8.96 47.42
CA MET A 3 -27.99 -8.51 48.16
C MET A 3 -27.08 -9.48 48.96
N ASN A 4 -25.77 -9.38 48.68
CA ASN A 4 -24.64 -9.10 49.62
C ASN A 4 -24.18 -10.20 50.63
N SER A 5 -22.92 -10.27 51.11
CA SER A 5 -21.68 -9.48 50.87
C SER A 5 -20.40 -10.16 51.42
N ASN A 6 -19.25 -9.86 50.78
CA ASN A 6 -17.87 -9.62 51.27
C ASN A 6 -17.32 -10.17 52.62
N ILE A 7 -16.02 -10.56 52.60
CA ILE A 7 -14.84 -10.07 53.39
C ILE A 7 -13.70 -11.12 53.26
N ILE A 8 -12.64 -10.90 52.47
CA ILE A 8 -11.35 -10.20 52.77
C ILE A 8 -10.47 -10.91 53.82
N ASN A 9 -9.28 -11.37 53.41
CA ASN A 9 -8.02 -11.03 54.08
C ASN A 9 -6.78 -11.17 53.16
N ASN A 10 -5.73 -10.40 53.45
CA ASN A 10 -4.60 -10.06 52.58
C ASN A 10 -3.23 -10.52 53.17
N GLN A 11 -2.14 -10.15 52.47
CA GLN A 11 -0.71 -10.11 52.90
C GLN A 11 0.10 -11.41 52.76
N ASP A 12 1.41 -11.46 52.48
CA ASP A 12 2.46 -10.53 51.94
C ASP A 12 3.75 -11.40 51.71
N GLN A 13 4.76 -11.13 50.87
CA GLN A 13 5.05 -10.14 49.81
C GLN A 13 6.12 -10.73 48.83
N THR A 14 6.45 -10.13 47.68
CA THR A 14 7.64 -9.26 47.52
C THR A 14 7.59 -8.48 46.21
N VAL A 15 7.79 -7.15 46.29
CA VAL A 15 7.84 -6.24 45.15
C VAL A 15 9.17 -5.50 45.18
N THR A 16 9.90 -5.44 44.06
CA THR A 16 11.06 -4.58 43.89
C THR A 16 10.99 -3.77 42.60
N ALA A 17 10.68 -2.47 42.77
CA ALA A 17 11.01 -1.35 41.89
C ALA A 17 10.59 -1.42 40.39
N VAL A 18 9.32 -1.13 40.12
CA VAL A 18 8.92 -0.37 38.92
C VAL A 18 8.47 1.02 39.37
N ASN A 19 9.37 2.00 39.32
CA ASN A 19 9.07 3.35 39.76
C ASN A 19 8.32 4.16 38.70
N THR A 20 7.23 4.80 39.15
CA THR A 20 6.69 6.09 38.67
C THR A 20 6.39 6.24 37.18
N LEU A 21 5.18 5.84 36.76
CA LEU A 21 4.55 6.33 35.52
C LEU A 21 3.00 6.39 35.62
N GLY A 22 2.45 6.60 36.83
CA GLY A 22 1.04 6.35 37.16
C GLY A 22 0.15 7.56 37.51
N HIS A 23 0.50 8.78 37.11
CA HIS A 23 -0.39 9.95 37.29
C HIS A 23 -0.40 10.95 36.13
N GLU A 24 0.71 11.17 35.42
CA GLU A 24 0.69 12.01 34.20
C GLU A 24 0.19 11.26 32.96
N SER A 25 0.39 9.94 32.91
CA SER A 25 -0.06 9.06 31.83
C SER A 25 -1.59 9.01 31.74
N ASP A 26 -2.28 8.90 32.88
CA ASP A 26 -3.74 8.90 32.95
C ASP A 26 -4.34 10.29 32.66
N VAL A 27 -3.67 11.36 33.08
CA VAL A 27 -4.07 12.73 32.70
C VAL A 27 -3.88 12.94 31.21
N LEU A 28 -2.77 12.50 30.61
CA LEU A 28 -2.59 12.52 29.16
C LEU A 28 -3.60 11.61 28.44
N PHE A 29 -3.97 10.46 29.01
CA PHE A 29 -4.95 9.53 28.46
C PHE A 29 -6.37 10.13 28.42
N ILE A 30 -6.79 10.79 29.51
CA ILE A 30 -8.03 11.58 29.57
C ILE A 30 -7.96 12.76 28.60
N LEU A 31 -6.81 13.44 28.50
CA LEU A 31 -6.57 14.55 27.58
C LEU A 31 -6.25 14.12 26.13
N HIS A 32 -6.41 12.84 25.77
CA HIS A 32 -6.25 12.40 24.38
C HIS A 32 -7.44 11.73 23.73
N ASN A 33 -8.39 11.28 24.54
CA ASN A 33 -9.77 11.10 24.13
C ASN A 33 -10.56 12.39 24.45
N LEU A 34 -10.03 13.55 24.01
CA LEU A 34 -10.74 14.82 24.12
C LEU A 34 -12.08 14.67 23.41
N ASP A 35 -13.16 14.53 24.18
CA ASP A 35 -14.51 14.68 23.65
C ASP A 35 -14.54 16.06 22.97
N PRO A 36 -14.79 16.14 21.65
CA PRO A 36 -14.78 17.41 20.92
C PRO A 36 -15.83 18.40 21.46
N LYS A 37 -16.73 17.98 22.36
CA LYS A 37 -17.62 18.86 23.12
C LYS A 37 -16.93 19.60 24.28
N ASN A 38 -15.86 19.06 24.86
CA ASN A 38 -15.27 19.52 26.13
C ASN A 38 -13.95 20.26 25.96
N TYR A 39 -13.17 19.94 24.92
CA TYR A 39 -11.91 20.61 24.57
C TYR A 39 -11.85 20.80 23.06
N LEU A 40 -11.67 22.04 22.65
CA LEU A 40 -11.87 22.49 21.28
C LEU A 40 -10.54 22.92 20.66
N ILE A 41 -10.41 22.79 19.35
CA ILE A 41 -9.36 23.46 18.60
C ILE A 41 -9.98 24.78 18.10
N PRO A 42 -9.36 25.95 18.38
CA PRO A 42 -9.88 27.22 17.90
C PRO A 42 -9.73 27.27 16.38
N HIS A 43 -10.69 27.89 15.72
CA HIS A 43 -10.67 28.14 14.27
C HIS A 43 -10.54 29.65 14.03
N GLN A 44 -9.93 30.09 12.93
CA GLN A 44 -9.72 31.50 12.60
C GLN A 44 -11.00 32.33 12.65
N ALA A 45 -12.15 31.75 12.29
CA ALA A 45 -13.45 32.40 12.41
C ALA A 45 -13.74 32.79 13.87
N LEU A 46 -13.64 31.84 14.81
CA LEU A 46 -13.86 32.05 16.24
C LEU A 46 -12.88 33.06 16.86
N ILE A 47 -11.62 33.06 16.39
CA ILE A 47 -10.61 34.06 16.80
C ILE A 47 -10.96 35.46 16.29
N LYS A 48 -11.52 35.58 15.08
CA LYS A 48 -12.04 36.86 14.55
C LYS A 48 -13.30 37.31 15.29
N ASP A 49 -14.21 36.40 15.62
CA ASP A 49 -15.46 36.69 16.34
C ASP A 49 -15.20 37.23 17.76
N LEU A 50 -14.17 36.70 18.46
CA LEU A 50 -13.66 37.27 19.72
C LEU A 50 -13.28 38.75 19.58
N LYS A 51 -12.67 39.13 18.46
CA LYS A 51 -12.26 40.52 18.17
C LYS A 51 -13.44 41.41 17.80
N HIS A 52 -14.45 40.85 17.13
CA HIS A 52 -15.64 41.56 16.64
C HIS A 52 -16.89 41.46 17.56
N SER A 53 -16.70 40.99 18.79
CA SER A 53 -17.57 41.19 19.97
C SER A 53 -18.89 40.40 20.09
N GLN A 54 -19.01 39.23 19.46
CA GLN A 54 -20.09 38.27 19.80
C GLN A 54 -19.69 37.26 20.90
N THR A 55 -18.41 36.97 21.06
CA THR A 55 -17.87 36.03 22.07
C THR A 55 -16.88 36.72 23.00
N THR A 56 -16.92 36.39 24.29
CA THR A 56 -16.06 36.99 25.33
C THR A 56 -14.85 36.13 25.70
N GLU A 57 -14.96 34.81 25.58
CA GLU A 57 -13.92 33.84 25.92
C GLU A 57 -14.16 32.53 25.16
N LEU A 58 -13.11 31.99 24.52
CA LEU A 58 -13.08 30.61 24.06
C LEU A 58 -12.41 29.77 25.15
N LYS A 59 -13.19 28.97 25.88
CA LYS A 59 -12.67 28.12 26.99
C LYS A 59 -12.16 26.78 26.48
N ASN A 60 -11.26 26.14 27.24
CA ASN A 60 -10.74 24.79 26.98
C ASN A 60 -10.17 24.59 25.55
N GLN A 61 -9.52 25.61 25.02
CA GLN A 61 -8.91 25.58 23.69
C GLN A 61 -7.54 24.89 23.75
N VAL A 62 -7.28 23.96 22.85
CA VAL A 62 -5.93 23.43 22.60
C VAL A 62 -5.22 24.37 21.63
N VAL A 63 -4.10 24.96 22.04
CA VAL A 63 -3.30 25.86 21.19
C VAL A 63 -1.83 25.48 21.16
N LYS A 64 -1.19 25.71 20.02
CA LYS A 64 0.27 25.75 19.88
C LYS A 64 0.74 27.16 20.21
N ILE A 65 1.44 27.33 21.33
CA ILE A 65 2.11 28.58 21.70
C ILE A 65 3.54 28.51 21.16
N ASN A 66 3.93 29.50 20.38
CA ASN A 66 5.34 29.81 20.17
C ASN A 66 5.78 30.88 21.19
N TYR A 67 6.73 30.53 22.06
CA TYR A 67 7.31 31.45 23.02
C TYR A 67 8.85 31.60 22.84
N THR A 68 9.34 31.54 21.60
CA THR A 68 10.75 31.83 21.29
C THR A 68 11.08 33.32 21.28
N GLN A 69 10.08 34.19 21.11
CA GLN A 69 10.20 35.66 21.12
C GLN A 69 9.75 36.24 22.48
N ASP A 70 10.02 37.53 22.72
CA ASP A 70 9.60 38.20 23.97
C ASP A 70 8.07 38.26 24.12
N ILE A 71 7.36 38.51 23.02
CA ILE A 71 5.90 38.41 22.92
C ILE A 71 5.58 37.01 22.36
N PRO A 72 4.88 36.14 23.12
CA PRO A 72 4.44 34.85 22.59
C PRO A 72 3.29 35.04 21.58
N TYR A 73 3.14 34.08 20.68
CA TYR A 73 2.01 34.01 19.77
C TYR A 73 1.40 32.60 19.71
N ILE A 74 0.09 32.53 19.48
CA ILE A 74 -0.59 31.27 19.14
C ILE A 74 -0.66 31.13 17.63
N ILE A 75 -0.61 29.89 17.15
CA ILE A 75 -0.83 29.55 15.74
C ILE A 75 -2.21 28.91 15.61
N VAL A 76 -3.09 29.49 14.80
CA VAL A 76 -4.46 29.02 14.54
C VAL A 76 -4.72 28.97 13.03
N ASP A 77 -5.01 27.78 12.50
CA ASP A 77 -5.08 27.46 11.07
C ASP A 77 -3.95 28.12 10.24
N GLY A 78 -2.71 28.02 10.71
CA GLY A 78 -1.53 28.61 10.07
C GLY A 78 -1.35 30.13 10.22
N THR A 79 -2.29 30.85 10.85
CA THR A 79 -2.14 32.30 11.16
C THR A 79 -1.60 32.49 12.58
N SER A 80 -0.57 33.31 12.72
CA SER A 80 -0.04 33.72 14.02
C SER A 80 -0.85 34.88 14.61
N TYR A 81 -1.19 34.76 15.89
CA TYR A 81 -1.82 35.82 16.68
C TYR A 81 -0.98 36.07 17.93
N GLU A 82 -0.50 37.29 18.11
CA GLU A 82 0.17 37.71 19.35
C GLU A 82 -0.76 37.51 20.56
N VAL A 83 -0.17 37.06 21.67
CA VAL A 83 -0.89 36.81 22.91
C VAL A 83 -0.12 37.31 24.13
N GLU A 84 -0.85 37.80 25.12
CA GLU A 84 -0.35 37.94 26.47
C GLU A 84 -0.63 36.70 27.32
N ILE A 85 0.26 36.42 28.26
CA ILE A 85 0.11 35.36 29.27
C ILE A 85 0.04 36.07 30.64
N PRO A 86 -1.16 36.57 31.05
CA PRO A 86 -1.34 37.31 32.30
C PRO A 86 -1.24 36.36 33.50
N LEU A 87 -0.03 36.26 34.06
CA LEU A 87 0.29 35.54 35.28
C LEU A 87 0.89 36.51 36.30
N GLU A 88 0.63 36.29 37.59
CA GLU A 88 1.28 37.02 38.67
C GLU A 88 2.81 36.91 38.60
N PHE A 89 3.54 37.96 38.97
CA PHE A 89 4.99 38.09 38.80
C PHE A 89 5.81 36.83 39.20
N LYS A 90 5.55 36.25 40.39
CA LYS A 90 6.24 35.03 40.86
C LYS A 90 5.92 33.80 40.01
N THR A 91 4.68 33.66 39.56
CA THR A 91 4.21 32.57 38.71
C THR A 91 4.72 32.73 37.28
N LYS A 92 4.73 33.97 36.77
CA LYS A 92 5.28 34.36 35.47
C LYS A 92 6.77 34.03 35.37
N ALA A 93 7.58 34.42 36.35
CA ALA A 93 9.01 34.08 36.39
C ALA A 93 9.28 32.56 36.37
N LYS A 94 8.48 31.76 37.09
CA LYS A 94 8.57 30.28 37.05
C LYS A 94 8.15 29.72 35.70
N PHE A 95 7.09 30.26 35.10
CA PHE A 95 6.60 29.85 33.79
C PHE A 95 7.63 30.15 32.71
N ASP A 96 8.15 31.38 32.67
CA ASP A 96 9.10 31.83 31.65
C ASP A 96 10.42 31.06 31.76
N ARG A 97 10.91 30.76 32.97
CA ARG A 97 12.08 29.88 33.16
C ARG A 97 11.91 28.46 32.59
N LYS A 98 10.66 27.97 32.45
CA LYS A 98 10.35 26.64 31.92
C LYS A 98 9.90 26.66 30.44
N TYR A 99 9.33 27.77 29.96
CA TYR A 99 8.64 27.83 28.67
C TYR A 99 9.09 28.93 27.72
N LYS A 100 9.85 29.94 28.16
CA LYS A 100 10.44 30.94 27.25
C LYS A 100 11.60 30.33 26.47
N GLY A 101 11.72 30.67 25.20
CA GLY A 101 12.71 30.10 24.27
C GLY A 101 12.24 28.82 23.55
N GLN A 102 11.00 28.34 23.77
CA GLN A 102 10.49 27.11 23.15
C GLN A 102 9.05 27.22 22.64
N ILE A 103 8.66 26.23 21.83
CA ILE A 103 7.30 26.04 21.32
C ILE A 103 6.67 24.89 22.11
N PHE A 104 5.42 25.05 22.55
CA PHE A 104 4.69 24.02 23.30
C PHE A 104 3.20 24.11 23.07
N TYR A 105 2.48 23.01 23.31
CA TYR A 105 1.01 23.01 23.32
C TYR A 105 0.48 23.15 24.73
N CYS A 106 -0.68 23.79 24.88
CA CYS A 106 -1.41 23.85 26.12
C CYS A 106 -2.91 23.77 25.89
N ILE A 107 -3.64 23.45 26.97
CA ILE A 107 -5.06 23.79 27.08
C ILE A 107 -5.15 25.13 27.80
N CYS A 108 -5.89 26.09 27.25
CA CYS A 108 -6.09 27.41 27.85
C CYS A 108 -7.49 27.95 27.55
N SER A 109 -7.80 29.13 28.09
CA SER A 109 -8.89 29.96 27.58
C SER A 109 -8.33 31.16 26.82
N ILE A 110 -8.83 31.41 25.62
CA ILE A 110 -8.45 32.55 24.78
C ILE A 110 -9.47 33.67 24.98
N LYS A 111 -9.00 34.88 25.33
CA LYS A 111 -9.81 36.10 25.38
C LYS A 111 -9.23 37.14 24.44
N TYR A 112 -10.08 38.06 23.96
CA TYR A 112 -9.62 39.29 23.33
C TYR A 112 -9.94 40.47 24.26
N THR A 113 -8.92 41.24 24.64
CA THR A 113 -9.09 42.35 25.59
C THR A 113 -8.93 43.67 24.85
N LYS A 114 -10.05 44.38 24.61
CA LYS A 114 -10.02 45.69 23.91
C LYS A 114 -9.07 46.71 24.55
N ILE A 115 -8.85 46.64 25.86
CA ILE A 115 -7.94 47.52 26.62
C ILE A 115 -6.47 47.29 26.23
N TRP A 116 -6.07 46.04 25.95
CA TRP A 116 -4.70 45.68 25.57
C TRP A 116 -4.50 45.59 24.05
N GLY A 117 -5.58 45.70 23.26
CA GLY A 117 -5.56 45.56 21.80
C GLY A 117 -5.23 44.15 21.28
N THR A 118 -4.88 43.22 22.18
CA THR A 118 -4.33 41.89 21.88
C THR A 118 -5.14 40.76 22.54
N PHE A 119 -4.82 39.52 22.17
CA PHE A 119 -5.39 38.33 22.77
C PHE A 119 -4.67 37.99 24.08
N SER A 120 -5.34 37.28 24.99
CA SER A 120 -4.73 36.81 26.24
C SER A 120 -5.11 35.37 26.55
N LEU A 121 -4.13 34.61 27.06
CA LEU A 121 -4.27 33.19 27.40
C LEU A 121 -4.38 32.99 28.91
N HIS A 122 -5.54 32.50 29.34
CA HIS A 122 -5.87 32.25 30.75
C HIS A 122 -5.89 30.75 31.03
N ASN A 123 -5.81 30.35 32.30
CA ASN A 123 -5.93 28.95 32.74
C ASN A 123 -4.99 27.96 32.01
N ILE A 124 -3.79 28.41 31.64
CA ILE A 124 -2.85 27.65 30.82
C ILE A 124 -2.41 26.37 31.56
N LYS A 125 -2.69 25.22 30.95
CA LYS A 125 -2.23 23.89 31.33
C LYS A 125 -1.34 23.34 30.20
N PRO A 126 -0.01 23.50 30.27
CA PRO A 126 0.91 22.96 29.27
C PRO A 126 0.80 21.43 29.19
N LEU A 127 0.77 20.89 27.98
CA LEU A 127 0.69 19.46 27.75
C LEU A 127 2.10 18.84 27.83
N ASN A 128 2.26 17.72 28.55
CA ASN A 128 3.54 17.00 28.58
C ASN A 128 3.74 16.19 27.28
N ILE A 129 4.21 16.89 26.26
CA ILE A 129 4.57 16.35 24.93
C ILE A 129 6.09 16.15 24.79
N GLN A 130 6.87 16.36 25.86
CA GLN A 130 8.32 16.09 25.85
C GLN A 130 8.60 14.58 25.63
N GLU A 131 9.73 14.26 25.01
CA GLU A 131 10.15 12.88 24.69
C GLU A 131 9.08 12.11 23.89
N ALA A 132 8.45 12.77 22.93
CA ALA A 132 7.36 12.23 22.14
C ALA A 132 7.78 11.00 21.31
N ASP A 133 9.00 11.04 20.77
CA ASP A 133 9.69 9.93 20.12
C ASP A 133 9.81 8.71 21.04
N LYS A 134 10.22 8.90 22.30
CA LYS A 134 10.34 7.81 23.29
C LYS A 134 8.97 7.28 23.70
N LYS A 135 7.96 8.16 23.83
CA LYS A 135 6.57 7.77 24.11
C LYS A 135 5.97 6.95 22.96
N TRP A 136 6.24 7.31 21.71
CA TRP A 136 5.84 6.54 20.53
C TRP A 136 6.56 5.18 20.47
N CYS A 137 7.88 5.18 20.68
CA CYS A 137 8.71 3.98 20.77
C CYS A 137 8.20 3.01 21.86
N SER A 138 7.96 3.50 23.08
CA SER A 138 7.39 2.71 24.19
C SER A 138 5.95 2.27 23.96
N HIS A 139 5.21 2.91 23.04
CA HIS A 139 3.90 2.43 22.62
C HIS A 139 4.02 1.30 21.60
N LEU A 140 4.85 1.45 20.58
CA LEU A 140 5.08 0.43 19.55
C LEU A 140 5.78 -0.83 20.09
N SER A 141 6.62 -0.71 21.11
CA SER A 141 7.32 -1.86 21.71
C SER A 141 6.38 -2.90 22.35
N LYS A 142 5.11 -2.54 22.58
CA LYS A 142 4.04 -3.46 23.03
C LYS A 142 3.57 -4.43 21.93
N PHE A 143 3.94 -4.19 20.67
CA PHE A 143 3.45 -4.93 19.50
C PHE A 143 4.61 -5.63 18.78
N SER A 144 4.48 -6.96 18.64
CA SER A 144 5.48 -7.89 18.10
C SER A 144 5.21 -8.34 16.65
N SER A 145 4.16 -7.83 16.01
CA SER A 145 3.88 -8.03 14.58
C SER A 145 3.85 -6.69 13.85
N LEU A 146 4.35 -6.68 12.61
CA LEU A 146 4.47 -5.43 11.86
C LEU A 146 3.09 -4.90 11.46
N ILE A 147 2.15 -5.81 11.17
CA ILE A 147 0.76 -5.45 10.89
C ILE A 147 0.09 -4.73 12.08
N ALA A 148 0.32 -5.17 13.32
CA ALA A 148 -0.23 -4.49 14.50
C ALA A 148 0.38 -3.09 14.69
N ARG A 149 1.67 -2.90 14.39
CA ARG A 149 2.31 -1.57 14.41
C ARG A 149 1.76 -0.65 13.32
N ILE A 150 1.48 -1.18 12.13
CA ILE A 150 0.78 -0.44 11.07
C ILE A 150 -0.62 -0.05 11.57
N ASP A 151 -1.36 -0.97 12.18
CA ASP A 151 -2.73 -0.74 12.65
C ASP A 151 -2.81 0.36 13.73
N GLU A 152 -1.80 0.50 14.60
CA GLU A 152 -1.72 1.64 15.52
C GLU A 152 -1.60 2.98 14.80
N VAL A 153 -0.82 3.07 13.71
CA VAL A 153 -0.75 4.28 12.87
C VAL A 153 -2.08 4.56 12.19
N ILE A 154 -2.79 3.52 11.72
CA ILE A 154 -4.12 3.65 11.09
C ILE A 154 -5.17 4.17 12.10
N LYS A 155 -5.14 3.71 13.36
CA LYS A 155 -6.01 4.22 14.44
C LYS A 155 -5.78 5.70 14.75
N ILE A 156 -4.52 6.16 14.69
CA ILE A 156 -4.17 7.59 14.87
C ILE A 156 -4.78 8.47 13.78
N LEU A 157 -4.88 7.95 12.54
CA LEU A 157 -5.55 8.61 11.42
C LEU A 157 -7.09 8.55 11.48
N GLU A 158 -7.65 8.01 12.57
CA GLU A 158 -9.09 7.82 12.80
C GLU A 158 -9.75 6.84 11.83
N LEU A 159 -8.98 5.87 11.33
CA LEU A 159 -9.45 4.81 10.44
C LEU A 159 -9.51 3.46 11.16
N ASN A 160 -10.49 2.63 10.81
CA ASN A 160 -10.69 1.32 11.41
C ASN A 160 -9.81 0.25 10.69
N PRO A 161 -8.72 -0.24 11.32
CA PRO A 161 -7.81 -1.16 10.65
C PRO A 161 -8.45 -2.50 10.25
N ASP A 162 -9.51 -2.94 10.91
CA ASP A 162 -10.17 -4.21 10.60
C ASP A 162 -11.01 -4.13 9.31
N GLU A 163 -11.43 -2.92 8.93
CA GLU A 163 -12.23 -2.63 7.74
C GLU A 163 -11.36 -2.23 6.53
N LEU A 164 -10.07 -1.93 6.72
CA LEU A 164 -9.13 -1.55 5.66
C LEU A 164 -8.39 -2.76 5.08
N LEU A 165 -8.27 -2.81 3.76
CA LEU A 165 -7.36 -3.72 3.07
C LEU A 165 -5.90 -3.32 3.31
N LEU A 166 -4.96 -4.25 3.19
CA LEU A 166 -3.54 -3.97 3.40
C LEU A 166 -3.04 -2.81 2.51
N ARG A 167 -3.46 -2.74 1.24
CA ARG A 167 -3.07 -1.64 0.34
C ARG A 167 -3.60 -0.29 0.81
N GLU A 168 -4.79 -0.24 1.41
CA GLU A 168 -5.36 0.98 1.97
C GLU A 168 -4.54 1.46 3.17
N LYS A 169 -4.10 0.53 4.05
CA LYS A 169 -3.21 0.84 5.18
C LYS A 169 -1.87 1.39 4.69
N ILE A 170 -1.25 0.73 3.70
CA ILE A 170 0.01 1.18 3.06
C ILE A 170 -0.14 2.59 2.48
N VAL A 171 -1.22 2.87 1.73
CA VAL A 171 -1.45 4.21 1.14
C VAL A 171 -1.49 5.30 2.21
N GLN A 172 -2.11 5.05 3.36
CA GLN A 172 -2.09 6.01 4.47
C GLN A 172 -0.69 6.16 5.10
N LEU A 173 0.04 5.05 5.23
CA LEU A 173 1.40 5.03 5.80
C LEU A 173 2.39 5.86 4.95
N ILE A 174 2.40 5.67 3.62
CA ILE A 174 3.31 6.41 2.72
C ILE A 174 3.03 7.92 2.77
N ARG A 175 1.78 8.37 2.97
CA ARG A 175 1.44 9.79 3.13
C ARG A 175 2.12 10.47 4.31
N ILE A 176 2.39 9.73 5.39
CA ILE A 176 3.06 10.24 6.59
C ILE A 176 4.57 10.43 6.35
N LEU A 177 5.18 9.74 5.38
CA LEU A 177 6.63 9.75 5.20
C LEU A 177 7.20 11.15 4.91
N ALA A 178 6.48 12.00 4.20
CA ALA A 178 6.91 13.38 4.00
C ALA A 178 7.06 14.18 5.31
N LEU A 179 6.30 13.82 6.36
CA LEU A 179 6.33 14.45 7.66
C LEU A 179 7.54 14.00 8.50
N ILE A 180 7.99 12.76 8.31
CA ILE A 180 9.05 12.13 9.10
C ILE A 180 10.42 12.09 8.39
N GLU A 181 10.47 12.27 7.07
CA GLU A 181 11.71 12.33 6.29
C GLU A 181 11.97 13.71 5.73
N GLU A 182 13.24 14.12 5.73
CA GLU A 182 13.70 15.38 5.17
C GLU A 182 13.80 15.33 3.65
N ARG A 183 13.46 16.46 3.00
CA ARG A 183 13.56 16.62 1.54
C ARG A 183 12.88 15.49 0.76
N TYR A 184 11.76 14.99 1.28
CA TYR A 184 11.03 13.85 0.71
C TYR A 184 9.97 14.37 -0.27
N ILE A 185 10.09 14.00 -1.55
CA ILE A 185 9.14 14.40 -2.59
C ILE A 185 8.18 13.24 -2.86
N LEU A 186 6.94 13.40 -2.39
CA LEU A 186 5.85 12.44 -2.52
C LEU A 186 4.82 12.93 -3.53
N MET A 187 4.29 12.04 -4.37
CA MET A 187 3.17 12.33 -5.27
C MET A 187 2.00 11.35 -5.06
N ASP A 188 0.82 11.83 -4.65
CA ASP A 188 -0.42 11.03 -4.60
C ASP A 188 -1.36 11.44 -5.73
N TYR A 189 -1.19 10.74 -6.87
CA TYR A 189 -1.94 10.98 -8.08
C TYR A 189 -2.88 9.81 -8.37
N GLY A 190 -4.19 10.09 -8.34
CA GLY A 190 -5.21 9.04 -8.23
C GLY A 190 -6.63 9.60 -8.17
N PRO A 191 -7.67 8.78 -8.02
CA PRO A 191 -9.05 9.24 -7.92
C PRO A 191 -9.31 10.15 -6.71
N ALA A 192 -10.35 10.98 -6.82
CA ALA A 192 -10.88 11.75 -5.70
C ALA A 192 -11.51 10.84 -4.62
N ARG A 193 -11.79 11.40 -3.44
CA ARG A 193 -12.44 10.71 -2.29
C ARG A 193 -11.64 9.52 -1.70
N ARG A 194 -10.33 9.45 -1.95
CA ARG A 194 -9.36 8.51 -1.34
C ARG A 194 -8.63 9.06 -0.10
N GLY A 195 -9.21 10.09 0.54
CA GLY A 195 -8.72 10.69 1.78
C GLY A 195 -7.42 11.50 1.69
N LYS A 196 -6.88 11.81 0.50
CA LYS A 196 -5.57 12.49 0.31
C LYS A 196 -5.38 13.70 1.23
N THR A 197 -6.16 14.75 0.99
CA THR A 197 -6.27 15.96 1.81
C THR A 197 -6.65 15.66 3.25
N THR A 198 -7.54 14.70 3.47
CA THR A 198 -8.04 14.34 4.81
C THR A 198 -6.92 13.83 5.72
N THR A 199 -5.98 13.04 5.19
CA THR A 199 -4.79 12.58 5.92
C THR A 199 -3.99 13.78 6.45
N TYR A 200 -3.62 14.74 5.59
CA TYR A 200 -2.84 15.91 5.98
C TYR A 200 -3.57 16.86 6.94
N LYS A 201 -4.90 17.02 6.77
CA LYS A 201 -5.72 17.79 7.70
C LYS A 201 -5.72 17.23 9.13
N LYS A 202 -5.48 15.92 9.36
CA LYS A 202 -5.29 15.37 10.73
C LYS A 202 -4.00 15.89 11.39
N PHE A 203 -3.02 16.33 10.60
CA PHE A 203 -1.76 16.90 11.06
C PHE A 203 -1.78 18.44 11.14
N ASP A 204 -2.95 19.07 10.97
CA ASP A 204 -3.13 20.53 10.83
C ASP A 204 -2.40 21.12 9.62
N LEU A 205 -2.18 20.29 8.60
CA LEU A 205 -1.53 20.68 7.35
C LEU A 205 -2.58 20.95 6.28
N HIS A 206 -2.73 22.22 5.94
CA HIS A 206 -3.67 22.69 4.93
C HIS A 206 -2.96 22.80 3.57
N GLY A 207 -3.53 22.18 2.55
CA GLY A 207 -3.02 22.26 1.18
C GLY A 207 -3.12 23.66 0.60
N LYS A 208 -2.14 24.03 -0.22
CA LYS A 208 -2.17 25.25 -1.03
C LYS A 208 -2.55 24.90 -2.46
N SER A 209 -3.64 25.50 -2.97
CA SER A 209 -4.08 25.32 -4.36
C SER A 209 -3.18 26.11 -5.32
N PHE A 210 -2.81 25.47 -6.43
CA PHE A 210 -1.85 25.98 -7.42
C PHE A 210 -2.46 26.93 -8.47
N ALA A 211 -3.31 27.86 -8.02
CA ALA A 211 -3.81 28.97 -8.85
C ALA A 211 -2.87 30.19 -8.88
N ASN A 212 -1.83 30.23 -8.04
CA ASN A 212 -0.98 31.41 -7.83
C ASN A 212 0.41 31.29 -8.47
N THR A 213 1.03 32.44 -8.71
CA THR A 213 2.28 32.60 -9.49
C THR A 213 3.52 32.11 -8.74
N ARG A 214 4.58 31.75 -9.49
CA ARG A 214 5.96 31.43 -9.03
C ARG A 214 6.42 32.22 -7.79
N ALA A 215 6.18 33.53 -7.80
CA ALA A 215 6.59 34.47 -6.77
C ALA A 215 5.99 34.17 -5.39
N SER A 216 4.77 33.64 -5.34
CA SER A 216 4.11 33.24 -4.10
C SER A 216 4.60 31.89 -3.56
N ILE A 217 5.10 31.00 -4.43
CA ILE A 217 5.39 29.61 -4.07
C ILE A 217 6.87 29.38 -3.76
N ILE A 218 7.79 29.94 -4.56
CA ILE A 218 9.23 29.63 -4.46
C ILE A 218 10.00 30.86 -4.00
N ILE A 219 10.09 31.88 -4.84
CA ILE A 219 10.73 33.14 -4.48
C ILE A 219 10.17 34.27 -5.34
N ASN A 220 9.96 35.42 -4.71
CA ASN A 220 9.70 36.64 -5.45
C ASN A 220 11.03 37.31 -5.83
N ASN A 221 11.38 37.23 -7.12
CA ASN A 221 12.63 37.77 -7.66
C ASN A 221 12.75 39.30 -7.49
N SER A 222 11.66 40.05 -7.35
CA SER A 222 11.73 41.53 -7.26
C SER A 222 12.08 42.04 -5.86
N ASN A 223 11.88 41.23 -4.81
CA ASN A 223 12.15 41.62 -3.42
C ASN A 223 12.93 40.56 -2.61
N LYS A 224 13.37 39.47 -3.26
CA LYS A 224 14.07 38.30 -2.69
C LYS A 224 13.32 37.61 -1.53
N GLN A 225 12.01 37.80 -1.39
CA GLN A 225 11.24 37.12 -0.35
C GLN A 225 11.07 35.63 -0.67
N LEU A 226 11.31 34.82 0.35
CA LEU A 226 11.04 33.38 0.35
C LEU A 226 9.55 33.12 0.21
N GLY A 227 9.19 32.36 -0.83
CA GLY A 227 7.82 31.94 -1.09
C GLY A 227 7.35 30.82 -0.17
N ASP A 228 6.09 30.45 -0.35
CA ASP A 228 5.35 29.53 0.50
C ASP A 228 6.00 28.17 0.74
N PHE A 229 6.84 27.66 -0.17
CA PHE A 229 7.58 26.40 -0.02
C PHE A 229 8.64 26.47 1.09
N PHE A 230 9.23 27.64 1.32
CA PHE A 230 10.26 27.84 2.35
C PHE A 230 9.72 28.48 3.62
N ASN A 231 8.60 29.19 3.52
CA ASN A 231 7.98 29.94 4.61
C ASN A 231 6.83 29.17 5.29
N VAL A 232 6.81 27.84 5.16
CA VAL A 232 5.81 27.00 5.84
C VAL A 232 6.14 26.93 7.34
N LEU A 233 5.12 27.09 8.21
CA LEU A 233 5.23 26.86 9.67
C LEU A 233 5.39 25.37 10.07
N SER A 234 5.51 24.48 9.09
CA SER A 234 5.65 23.03 9.22
C SER A 234 6.68 22.52 8.22
N ASP A 235 7.46 21.50 8.59
CA ASP A 235 8.56 20.95 7.78
C ASP A 235 8.12 20.24 6.48
N THR A 236 6.87 20.40 6.06
CA THR A 236 6.28 19.82 4.85
C THR A 236 5.34 20.80 4.18
N PHE A 237 5.54 21.00 2.88
CA PHE A 237 4.69 21.76 1.98
C PHE A 237 3.68 20.83 1.28
N ILE A 238 2.39 21.16 1.33
CA ILE A 238 1.31 20.38 0.72
C ILE A 238 0.75 21.14 -0.50
N ALA A 239 0.94 20.57 -1.68
CA ALA A 239 0.40 21.07 -2.94
C ALA A 239 -0.91 20.36 -3.28
N GLU A 240 -1.99 21.14 -3.45
CA GLU A 240 -3.27 20.62 -3.91
C GLU A 240 -3.57 21.06 -5.35
N GLU A 241 -4.37 20.24 -6.03
CA GLU A 241 -4.80 20.44 -7.41
C GLU A 241 -3.65 20.50 -8.41
N VAL A 242 -2.60 19.69 -8.19
CA VAL A 242 -1.39 19.66 -9.02
C VAL A 242 -1.68 19.41 -10.51
N GLN A 243 -2.82 18.80 -10.87
CA GLN A 243 -3.25 18.70 -12.27
C GLN A 243 -3.48 20.05 -12.99
N ASN A 244 -3.68 21.14 -12.23
CA ASN A 244 -3.84 22.49 -12.75
C ASN A 244 -2.52 23.27 -12.89
N LEU A 245 -1.40 22.71 -12.44
CA LEU A 245 -0.11 23.39 -12.34
C LEU A 245 0.58 23.50 -13.70
N SER A 246 0.42 24.63 -14.38
CA SER A 246 1.02 24.89 -15.69
C SER A 246 2.46 25.42 -15.66
N ASP A 247 2.93 25.96 -14.53
CA ASP A 247 4.24 26.61 -14.40
C ASP A 247 5.41 25.61 -14.59
N PRO A 248 6.20 25.69 -15.67
CA PRO A 248 7.35 24.81 -15.88
C PRO A 248 8.48 25.06 -14.88
N GLU A 249 8.62 26.28 -14.38
CA GLU A 249 9.71 26.69 -13.49
C GLU A 249 9.56 26.07 -12.10
N PHE A 250 8.34 25.79 -11.63
CA PHE A 250 8.11 25.03 -10.40
C PHE A 250 8.69 23.61 -10.49
N TRP A 251 8.52 22.94 -11.64
CA TRP A 251 9.07 21.60 -11.83
C TRP A 251 10.59 21.61 -11.95
N THR A 252 11.15 22.60 -12.63
CA THR A 252 12.61 22.83 -12.64
C THR A 252 13.15 23.12 -11.24
N PHE A 253 12.43 23.92 -10.45
CA PHE A 253 12.77 24.16 -9.05
C PHE A 253 12.78 22.86 -8.22
N LEU A 254 11.75 22.02 -8.31
CA LEU A 254 11.74 20.73 -7.61
C LEU A 254 12.88 19.81 -8.07
N GLN A 255 13.26 19.83 -9.36
CA GLN A 255 14.43 19.09 -9.85
C GLN A 255 15.71 19.60 -9.19
N THR A 256 15.98 20.91 -9.23
CA THR A 256 17.16 21.52 -8.58
C THR A 256 17.17 21.26 -7.08
N TYR A 257 16.01 21.34 -6.42
CA TYR A 257 15.88 21.07 -4.99
C TYR A 257 16.15 19.62 -4.62
N ALA A 258 15.75 18.66 -5.46
CA ALA A 258 16.04 17.23 -5.27
C ALA A 258 17.52 16.90 -5.55
N ASP A 259 18.07 17.42 -6.66
CA ASP A 259 19.44 17.16 -7.09
C ASP A 259 20.51 17.88 -6.23
N GLY A 260 20.13 18.96 -5.52
CA GLY A 260 21.03 19.71 -4.65
C GLY A 260 21.63 18.88 -3.50
N ASN A 261 22.93 19.03 -3.25
CA ASN A 261 23.57 18.46 -2.06
C ASN A 261 22.90 19.03 -0.81
N ARG A 262 22.42 18.18 0.10
CA ARG A 262 21.75 18.56 1.37
C ARG A 262 20.59 19.59 1.26
N GLY A 263 20.07 19.85 0.07
CA GLY A 263 19.01 20.84 -0.16
C GLY A 263 19.53 22.26 -0.35
N ASP A 264 20.81 22.41 -0.73
CA ASP A 264 21.39 23.64 -1.23
C ASP A 264 20.58 24.20 -2.40
N ILE A 265 20.09 25.43 -2.27
CA ILE A 265 19.46 26.20 -3.33
C ILE A 265 20.26 27.49 -3.52
N VAL A 266 20.76 27.67 -4.74
CA VAL A 266 21.60 28.80 -5.14
C VAL A 266 20.71 29.93 -5.65
N PHE A 267 20.59 31.02 -4.89
CA PHE A 267 19.88 32.24 -5.31
C PHE A 267 20.81 33.24 -6.00
N SER A 268 22.09 33.25 -5.61
CA SER A 268 23.19 33.88 -6.33
C SER A 268 24.51 33.19 -5.98
N SER A 269 25.60 33.51 -6.67
CA SER A 269 26.95 32.96 -6.40
C SER A 269 27.43 33.12 -4.95
N THR A 270 26.81 34.03 -4.19
CA THR A 270 27.09 34.33 -2.77
C THR A 270 25.92 34.03 -1.81
N ASP A 271 24.76 33.59 -2.31
CA ASP A 271 23.57 33.30 -1.49
C ASP A 271 23.09 31.87 -1.80
N VAL A 272 23.64 30.92 -1.05
CA VAL A 272 23.25 29.50 -1.07
C VAL A 272 22.61 29.19 0.28
N ARG A 273 21.39 28.64 0.27
CA ARG A 273 20.65 28.29 1.49
C ARG A 273 20.22 26.84 1.48
N GLN A 274 20.27 26.21 2.64
CA GLN A 274 19.83 24.82 2.84
C GLN A 274 18.41 24.79 3.37
N PHE A 275 17.58 23.92 2.80
CA PHE A 275 16.21 23.70 3.23
C PHE A 275 15.92 22.20 3.34
N THR A 276 15.26 21.80 4.42
CA THR A 276 14.90 20.40 4.71
C THR A 276 13.43 20.07 4.42
N THR A 277 12.67 21.03 3.88
CA THR A 277 11.23 20.94 3.61
C THR A 277 10.87 19.78 2.68
N SER A 278 9.93 18.93 3.11
CA SER A 278 9.38 17.87 2.26
C SER A 278 8.18 18.37 1.45
N CYS A 279 7.84 17.69 0.36
CA CYS A 279 6.81 18.14 -0.58
C CYS A 279 5.81 17.02 -0.88
N CYS A 280 4.52 17.28 -0.70
CA CYS A 280 3.44 16.38 -1.10
C CYS A 280 2.68 16.98 -2.29
N LEU A 281 2.78 16.34 -3.45
CA LEU A 281 2.06 16.70 -4.68
C LEU A 281 0.75 15.90 -4.78
N LEU A 282 -0.38 16.55 -4.47
CA LEU A 282 -1.71 15.94 -4.48
C LEU A 282 -2.48 16.37 -5.74
N GLY A 283 -2.82 15.41 -6.59
CA GLY A 283 -3.54 15.67 -7.83
C GLY A 283 -4.49 14.55 -8.24
N ASN A 284 -5.48 14.89 -9.05
CA ASN A 284 -6.45 13.95 -9.62
C ASN A 284 -6.34 13.98 -11.14
N PRO A 285 -6.54 12.86 -11.86
CA PRO A 285 -6.55 12.85 -13.31
C PRO A 285 -7.71 13.68 -13.85
N GLU A 286 -7.55 14.21 -15.06
CA GLU A 286 -8.63 14.89 -15.76
C GLU A 286 -9.57 13.89 -16.45
N LYS A 287 -9.01 12.83 -17.02
CA LYS A 287 -9.76 11.74 -17.65
C LYS A 287 -10.07 10.60 -16.67
N LYS A 288 -11.10 9.81 -16.99
CA LYS A 288 -11.40 8.56 -16.27
C LYS A 288 -10.40 7.47 -16.71
N ILE A 289 -9.50 7.07 -15.81
CA ILE A 289 -8.45 6.08 -16.06
C ILE A 289 -8.85 4.71 -15.50
N ASP A 290 -8.57 3.63 -16.23
CA ASP A 290 -8.55 2.28 -15.67
C ASP A 290 -7.23 2.06 -14.90
N TYR A 291 -7.28 2.31 -13.59
CA TYR A 291 -6.11 2.24 -12.72
C TYR A 291 -5.49 0.84 -12.61
N ILE A 292 -6.18 -0.21 -13.03
CA ILE A 292 -5.71 -1.61 -12.98
C ILE A 292 -4.82 -1.91 -14.21
N LYS A 293 -4.88 -1.08 -15.26
CA LYS A 293 -4.17 -1.30 -16.52
C LYS A 293 -3.12 -0.25 -16.85
N ILE A 294 -2.85 0.72 -15.97
CA ILE A 294 -1.94 1.84 -16.23
C ILE A 294 -0.62 1.40 -16.85
N PHE A 295 0.04 0.38 -16.29
CA PHE A 295 1.33 -0.05 -16.80
C PHE A 295 1.24 -1.07 -17.95
N ALA A 296 0.27 -1.99 -17.93
CA ALA A 296 0.05 -2.93 -19.04
C ALA A 296 -0.29 -2.22 -20.36
N ASP A 297 -1.20 -1.25 -20.30
CA ASP A 297 -1.69 -0.50 -21.47
C ASP A 297 -0.89 0.82 -21.67
N LYS A 298 0.20 1.02 -20.93
CA LYS A 298 1.07 2.22 -20.93
C LYS A 298 0.29 3.56 -20.87
N ILE A 299 -0.73 3.63 -20.02
CA ILE A 299 -1.62 4.78 -19.90
C ILE A 299 -0.88 5.97 -19.28
N ASN A 300 -0.77 7.07 -20.03
CA ASN A 300 -0.32 8.36 -19.49
C ASN A 300 -1.40 8.96 -18.57
N ILE A 301 -1.19 8.91 -17.26
CA ILE A 301 -2.17 9.41 -16.29
C ILE A 301 -2.29 10.94 -16.23
N PHE A 302 -1.33 11.65 -16.80
CA PHE A 302 -1.28 13.11 -16.84
C PHE A 302 -1.89 13.69 -18.12
N GLU A 303 -2.45 12.84 -18.99
CA GLU A 303 -3.07 13.25 -20.23
C GLU A 303 -4.28 14.18 -19.99
N GLY A 304 -4.35 15.28 -20.73
CA GLY A 304 -5.33 16.36 -20.56
C GLY A 304 -4.88 17.45 -19.57
N THR A 305 -4.12 17.08 -18.54
CA THR A 305 -3.77 17.97 -17.43
C THR A 305 -2.87 19.12 -17.87
N LYS A 306 -2.81 20.19 -17.07
CA LYS A 306 -1.93 21.34 -17.31
C LYS A 306 -0.47 21.08 -16.95
N ILE A 307 -0.13 19.93 -16.37
CA ILE A 307 1.21 19.63 -15.89
C ILE A 307 2.20 19.68 -17.08
N PRO A 308 3.26 20.51 -17.04
CA PRO A 308 4.20 20.73 -18.16
C PRO A 308 5.22 19.58 -18.30
N ILE A 309 4.72 18.36 -18.34
CA ILE A 309 5.39 17.12 -18.70
C ILE A 309 5.02 16.85 -20.16
N LYS A 310 5.87 17.29 -21.08
CA LYS A 310 5.78 16.86 -22.48
C LYS A 310 6.17 15.38 -22.57
N ILE A 311 5.56 14.65 -23.48
CA ILE A 311 5.98 13.30 -23.86
C ILE A 311 7.43 13.38 -24.40
N GLY A 312 8.25 12.37 -24.06
CA GLY A 312 9.68 12.32 -24.35
C GLY A 312 10.58 12.58 -23.14
N GLU A 313 11.90 12.55 -23.36
CA GLU A 313 12.91 12.49 -22.28
C GLU A 313 12.83 13.63 -21.25
N ALA A 314 12.48 14.85 -21.70
CA ALA A 314 12.35 16.02 -20.84
C ALA A 314 11.19 15.91 -19.83
N GLY A 315 10.16 15.11 -20.13
CA GLY A 315 9.06 14.80 -19.21
C GLY A 315 9.49 13.80 -18.13
N GLY A 316 10.09 12.68 -18.56
CA GLY A 316 10.61 11.65 -17.65
C GLY A 316 11.65 12.19 -16.66
N ALA A 317 12.54 13.08 -17.12
CA ALA A 317 13.55 13.71 -16.28
C ALA A 317 12.97 14.54 -15.10
N LYS A 318 11.72 15.03 -15.21
CA LYS A 318 11.04 15.77 -14.13
C LYS A 318 10.55 14.85 -13.03
N LEU A 319 9.86 13.76 -13.39
CA LEU A 319 9.33 12.82 -12.39
C LEU A 319 10.39 11.92 -11.77
N SER A 320 11.55 11.71 -12.42
CA SER A 320 12.62 10.87 -11.87
C SER A 320 13.19 11.35 -10.52
N ARG A 321 12.91 12.61 -10.15
CA ARG A 321 13.30 13.24 -8.86
C ARG A 321 12.28 13.02 -7.73
N ILE A 322 11.14 12.41 -8.03
CA ILE A 322 10.14 12.02 -7.03
C ILE A 322 10.68 10.79 -6.28
N ASP A 323 10.66 10.87 -4.94
CA ASP A 323 11.11 9.79 -4.07
C ASP A 323 10.08 8.65 -4.03
N ALA A 324 8.79 9.00 -3.98
CA ALA A 324 7.68 8.05 -3.93
C ALA A 324 6.44 8.54 -4.68
N MET A 325 5.74 7.60 -5.31
CA MET A 325 4.45 7.86 -5.95
C MET A 325 3.40 6.84 -5.50
N ILE A 326 2.23 7.35 -5.10
CA ILE A 326 1.10 6.56 -4.62
C ILE A 326 0.04 6.48 -5.73
N TYR A 327 -0.16 5.28 -6.29
CA TYR A 327 -1.38 4.98 -7.03
C TYR A 327 -2.52 4.62 -6.09
N SER A 328 -3.25 5.66 -5.65
CA SER A 328 -4.46 5.50 -4.83
C SER A 328 -5.67 4.99 -5.61
N GLY A 329 -5.53 4.60 -6.88
CA GLY A 329 -6.59 4.00 -7.70
C GLY A 329 -7.01 2.60 -7.27
N GLY A 330 -6.07 1.77 -6.83
CA GLY A 330 -6.30 0.38 -6.41
C GLY A 330 -6.96 0.19 -5.04
N THR A 331 -7.29 1.28 -4.34
CA THR A 331 -8.04 1.23 -3.07
C THR A 331 -9.55 1.32 -3.29
N ARG A 332 -10.34 1.25 -2.22
CA ARG A 332 -11.76 1.65 -2.22
C ARG A 332 -11.90 3.13 -1.84
N ASN A 333 -13.09 3.69 -2.04
CA ASN A 333 -13.45 4.98 -1.45
C ASN A 333 -13.57 4.82 0.06
N ILE A 334 -13.12 5.80 0.84
CA ILE A 334 -13.28 5.76 2.30
C ILE A 334 -14.77 5.89 2.63
N SER A 335 -15.33 4.89 3.29
CA SER A 335 -16.74 4.80 3.70
C SER A 335 -16.88 4.85 5.22
N ASN A 336 -18.09 5.08 5.73
CA ASN A 336 -18.32 5.36 7.16
C ASN A 336 -17.89 4.20 8.10
N ASN A 337 -17.98 2.95 7.66
CA ASN A 337 -17.48 1.78 8.40
C ASN A 337 -15.95 1.78 8.55
N MET A 338 -15.22 2.38 7.60
CA MET A 338 -13.76 2.52 7.67
C MET A 338 -13.30 3.62 8.63
N ILE A 339 -14.21 4.38 9.24
CA ILE A 339 -13.90 5.41 10.24
C ILE A 339 -13.93 4.77 11.62
N LEU A 340 -12.87 4.99 12.41
CA LEU A 340 -12.75 4.43 13.75
C LEU A 340 -13.79 5.07 14.69
N THR A 341 -14.47 4.25 15.50
CA THR A 341 -15.41 4.76 16.52
C THR A 341 -14.65 5.37 17.71
N ASN A 342 -15.19 6.45 18.27
CA ASN A 342 -14.57 7.22 19.36
C ASN A 342 -14.27 6.42 20.65
N ASN A 343 -14.85 5.23 20.80
CA ASN A 343 -14.71 4.40 22.00
C ASN A 343 -13.40 3.59 22.03
N ILE A 344 -12.66 3.54 20.90
CA ILE A 344 -11.44 2.75 20.78
C ILE A 344 -10.24 3.56 21.27
N LYS A 345 -9.51 3.01 22.26
CA LYS A 345 -8.25 3.61 22.75
C LYS A 345 -7.24 3.69 21.61
N ARG A 346 -6.60 4.85 21.46
CA ARG A 346 -5.61 5.15 20.41
C ARG A 346 -4.42 5.89 20.97
N PHE A 347 -3.28 5.83 20.28
CA PHE A 347 -2.13 6.63 20.69
C PHE A 347 -2.42 8.13 20.50
N PRO A 348 -2.01 8.96 21.47
CA PRO A 348 -2.01 10.42 21.38
C PRO A 348 -1.59 11.09 20.06
N ILE A 349 -2.54 11.60 19.26
CA ILE A 349 -2.26 12.35 18.01
C ILE A 349 -1.36 13.59 18.22
N LEU A 350 -1.48 14.36 19.31
CA LEU A 350 -0.62 15.53 19.54
C LEU A 350 0.81 15.12 19.88
N ILE A 351 0.97 14.06 20.67
CA ILE A 351 2.28 13.47 20.93
C ILE A 351 2.83 12.85 19.65
N PHE A 352 2.01 12.21 18.83
CA PHE A 352 2.43 11.65 17.54
C PHE A 352 2.93 12.72 16.58
N LYS A 353 2.23 13.87 16.46
CA LYS A 353 2.72 15.03 15.68
C LYS A 353 4.12 15.47 16.12
N GLN A 354 4.36 15.55 17.44
CA GLN A 354 5.69 15.87 17.95
C GLN A 354 6.69 14.73 17.70
N ALA A 355 6.27 13.47 17.87
CA ALA A 355 7.12 12.30 17.64
C ALA A 355 7.62 12.26 16.19
N LEU A 356 6.78 12.58 15.20
CA LEU A 356 7.19 12.72 13.81
C LEU A 356 8.28 13.79 13.66
N SER A 357 8.12 14.98 14.26
CA SER A 357 9.11 16.06 14.23
C SER A 357 10.42 15.69 14.96
N ASP A 358 10.35 14.93 16.04
CA ASP A 358 11.52 14.51 16.82
C ASP A 358 12.27 13.34 16.15
N LEU A 359 11.54 12.42 15.51
CA LEU A 359 12.10 11.32 14.72
C LEU A 359 12.71 11.80 13.40
N ARG A 360 12.15 12.85 12.77
CA ARG A 360 12.68 13.50 11.57
C ARG A 360 14.13 13.95 11.71
N LYS A 361 14.50 14.41 12.92
CA LYS A 361 15.86 14.89 13.27
C LYS A 361 16.85 13.75 13.52
N LYS A 362 16.40 12.50 13.54
CA LYS A 362 17.27 11.31 13.72
C LYS A 362 17.63 10.73 12.37
N HIS A 363 18.72 9.98 12.33
CA HIS A 363 19.11 9.20 11.16
C HIS A 363 19.31 7.72 11.50
N ILE A 364 19.00 6.85 10.53
CA ILE A 364 19.31 5.42 10.58
C ILE A 364 20.28 5.13 9.43
N ASP A 365 21.41 4.47 9.70
CA ASP A 365 22.37 4.10 8.65
C ASP A 365 21.84 2.94 7.80
N ILE A 366 21.10 3.28 6.75
CA ILE A 366 20.48 2.31 5.84
C ILE A 366 21.53 1.46 5.10
N ASN A 367 22.70 2.01 4.78
CA ASN A 367 23.78 1.24 4.14
C ASN A 367 24.28 0.13 5.06
N LYS A 368 24.50 0.46 6.34
CA LYS A 368 24.85 -0.53 7.37
C LYS A 368 23.76 -1.60 7.53
N LEU A 369 22.48 -1.22 7.48
CA LEU A 369 21.36 -2.17 7.53
C LEU A 369 21.33 -3.13 6.34
N ILE A 370 21.53 -2.62 5.13
CA ILE A 370 21.54 -3.41 3.88
C ILE A 370 22.67 -4.42 3.91
N CYS A 371 23.89 -4.01 4.25
CA CYS A 371 25.03 -4.91 4.40
C CYS A 371 24.79 -5.94 5.51
N LYS A 372 24.24 -5.54 6.66
CA LYS A 372 23.98 -6.43 7.81
C LYS A 372 22.93 -7.50 7.54
N LEU A 373 21.98 -7.22 6.64
CA LEU A 373 20.89 -8.14 6.28
C LEU A 373 21.08 -8.80 4.91
N ASN A 374 22.22 -8.58 4.24
CA ASN A 374 22.48 -9.02 2.86
C ASN A 374 21.34 -8.65 1.88
N LEU A 375 20.78 -7.45 2.03
CA LEU A 375 19.75 -6.94 1.12
C LEU A 375 20.39 -6.57 -0.24
N PRO A 376 19.64 -6.67 -1.35
CA PRO A 376 20.13 -6.23 -2.66
C PRO A 376 20.61 -4.77 -2.67
N ILE A 377 21.74 -4.53 -3.33
CA ILE A 377 22.24 -3.18 -3.65
C ILE A 377 21.71 -2.81 -5.04
N LEU A 378 21.28 -1.56 -5.24
CA LEU A 378 20.69 -1.12 -6.51
C LEU A 378 21.75 -0.37 -7.32
N GLY A 379 21.98 -0.77 -8.57
CA GLY A 379 23.05 -0.20 -9.40
C GLY A 379 22.89 1.29 -9.79
N ASP A 380 21.77 1.92 -9.45
CA ASP A 380 21.49 3.34 -9.72
C ASP A 380 21.38 4.13 -8.40
N LYS A 381 22.33 5.02 -8.17
CA LYS A 381 22.43 5.86 -6.95
C LYS A 381 21.21 6.73 -6.69
N ARG A 382 20.46 7.17 -7.72
CA ARG A 382 19.24 7.98 -7.54
C ARG A 382 18.10 7.09 -7.05
N ILE A 383 17.98 5.89 -7.60
CA ILE A 383 17.01 4.89 -7.13
C ILE A 383 17.34 4.50 -5.68
N GLU A 384 18.61 4.23 -5.36
CA GLU A 384 19.06 3.98 -3.99
C GLU A 384 18.64 5.09 -3.02
N ILE A 385 18.96 6.36 -3.30
CA ILE A 385 18.62 7.49 -2.41
C ILE A 385 17.12 7.52 -2.07
N SER A 386 16.24 7.40 -3.07
CA SER A 386 14.80 7.43 -2.84
C SER A 386 14.26 6.18 -2.12
N VAL A 387 14.82 5.00 -2.40
CA VAL A 387 14.48 3.75 -1.68
C VAL A 387 14.96 3.83 -0.22
N TYR A 388 16.16 4.37 0.02
CA TYR A 388 16.75 4.46 1.35
C TYR A 388 16.01 5.48 2.21
N LYS A 389 15.68 6.68 1.69
CA LYS A 389 14.76 7.62 2.35
C LYS A 389 13.42 6.96 2.70
N THR A 390 12.82 6.26 1.74
CA THR A 390 11.50 5.62 1.93
C THR A 390 11.57 4.52 3.01
N LEU A 391 12.62 3.70 3.00
CA LEU A 391 12.87 2.72 4.07
C LEU A 391 13.13 3.41 5.41
N GLU A 392 14.00 4.43 5.46
CA GLU A 392 14.34 5.17 6.68
C GLU A 392 13.08 5.75 7.34
N GLY A 393 12.21 6.39 6.57
CA GLY A 393 10.95 6.94 7.07
C GLY A 393 10.00 5.86 7.59
N LEU A 394 9.90 4.73 6.87
CA LEU A 394 9.11 3.58 7.32
C LEU A 394 9.66 2.98 8.62
N LEU A 395 10.99 2.92 8.78
CA LEU A 395 11.64 2.43 10.00
C LEU A 395 11.49 3.41 11.17
N LYS A 396 11.68 4.72 10.97
CA LYS A 396 11.38 5.73 12.00
C LYS A 396 9.93 5.66 12.46
N LEU A 397 9.00 5.43 11.53
CA LEU A 397 7.57 5.40 11.80
C LEU A 397 7.11 4.12 12.53
N LEU A 398 7.54 2.94 12.08
CA LEU A 398 7.07 1.64 12.59
C LEU A 398 8.05 0.92 13.51
N MET A 399 9.33 1.28 13.49
CA MET A 399 10.43 0.60 14.19
C MET A 399 11.42 1.62 14.83
N PRO A 400 10.92 2.68 15.51
CA PRO A 400 11.74 3.79 16.01
C PRO A 400 12.84 3.37 16.99
N GLU A 401 12.76 2.17 17.58
CA GLU A 401 13.81 1.57 18.41
C GLU A 401 15.17 1.56 17.69
N LEU A 402 15.16 1.33 16.38
CA LEU A 402 16.35 1.29 15.51
C LEU A 402 17.06 2.63 15.38
N CYS A 403 16.41 3.76 15.72
CA CYS A 403 17.05 5.07 15.78
C CYS A 403 18.04 5.20 16.96
N THR A 404 18.02 4.26 17.90
CA THR A 404 18.88 4.27 19.10
C THR A 404 19.67 2.98 19.30
N ASN A 405 19.22 1.85 18.76
CA ASN A 405 19.90 0.56 18.94
C ASN A 405 19.68 -0.38 17.75
N ASP A 406 20.65 -0.45 16.84
CA ASP A 406 20.63 -1.34 15.68
C ASP A 406 21.05 -2.79 16.01
N ASN A 407 21.49 -3.08 17.24
CA ASN A 407 21.77 -4.45 17.69
C ASN A 407 20.49 -5.27 17.92
N LEU A 408 19.32 -4.63 18.03
CA LEU A 408 18.02 -5.29 18.12
C LEU A 408 17.76 -6.29 16.98
N ILE A 409 18.34 -6.02 15.81
CA ILE A 409 18.29 -6.88 14.60
C ILE A 409 18.89 -8.27 14.86
N ASN A 410 19.95 -8.35 15.67
CA ASN A 410 20.61 -9.62 15.99
C ASN A 410 19.83 -10.42 17.04
N ASN A 411 19.12 -9.71 17.92
CA ASN A 411 18.55 -10.28 19.14
C ASN A 411 17.07 -10.68 18.97
N ASN A 412 16.38 -10.16 17.96
CA ASN A 412 14.96 -10.44 17.74
C ASN A 412 14.62 -10.47 16.23
N PRO A 413 14.18 -11.62 15.68
CA PRO A 413 13.91 -11.78 14.25
C PRO A 413 12.76 -10.91 13.72
N PHE A 414 11.90 -10.38 14.60
CA PHE A 414 10.91 -9.37 14.21
C PHE A 414 11.54 -8.18 13.47
N TYR A 415 12.74 -7.76 13.88
CA TYR A 415 13.41 -6.61 13.25
C TYR A 415 13.94 -6.98 11.87
N SER A 416 14.56 -8.14 11.69
CA SER A 416 15.08 -8.57 10.38
C SER A 416 13.96 -8.88 9.38
N THR A 417 12.87 -9.54 9.78
CA THR A 417 11.71 -9.75 8.89
C THR A 417 10.99 -8.44 8.57
N GLY A 418 10.81 -7.57 9.57
CA GLY A 418 10.19 -6.26 9.38
C GLY A 418 10.96 -5.36 8.41
N ILE A 419 12.29 -5.27 8.54
CA ILE A 419 13.14 -4.51 7.61
C ILE A 419 13.07 -5.10 6.19
N ASN A 420 13.08 -6.44 6.05
CA ASN A 420 12.94 -7.10 4.74
C ASN A 420 11.61 -6.72 4.05
N TYR A 421 10.49 -6.72 4.78
CA TYR A 421 9.20 -6.27 4.25
C TYR A 421 9.23 -4.80 3.82
N LEU A 422 9.72 -3.90 4.69
CA LEU A 422 9.69 -2.46 4.44
C LEU A 422 10.64 -2.06 3.32
N TYR A 423 11.76 -2.78 3.14
CA TYR A 423 12.66 -2.60 2.00
C TYR A 423 11.98 -3.03 0.68
N GLN A 424 11.32 -4.20 0.65
CA GLN A 424 10.54 -4.64 -0.51
C GLN A 424 9.37 -3.69 -0.84
N LEU A 425 8.75 -3.08 0.18
CA LEU A 425 7.74 -2.03 -0.01
C LEU A 425 8.35 -0.75 -0.60
N ALA A 426 9.50 -0.29 -0.10
CA ALA A 426 10.21 0.86 -0.64
C ALA A 426 10.64 0.65 -2.11
N LEU A 427 11.09 -0.55 -2.47
CA LEU A 427 11.37 -0.95 -3.85
C LEU A 427 10.13 -0.85 -4.74
N GLU A 428 8.98 -1.38 -4.30
CA GLU A 428 7.73 -1.29 -5.06
C GLU A 428 7.31 0.17 -5.29
N ILE A 429 7.38 1.00 -4.25
CA ILE A 429 7.01 2.42 -4.31
C ILE A 429 7.95 3.23 -5.22
N LYS A 430 9.24 2.91 -5.30
CA LYS A 430 10.14 3.53 -6.29
C LYS A 430 9.94 2.97 -7.69
N LYS A 431 9.70 1.66 -7.84
CA LYS A 431 9.39 1.01 -9.13
C LYS A 431 8.17 1.64 -9.81
N VAL A 432 7.16 2.00 -9.03
CA VAL A 432 5.99 2.78 -9.46
C VAL A 432 6.36 4.10 -10.13
N VAL A 433 7.34 4.84 -9.58
CA VAL A 433 7.85 6.11 -10.16
C VAL A 433 8.56 5.81 -11.48
N GLU A 434 9.50 4.87 -11.49
CA GLU A 434 10.34 4.57 -12.67
C GLU A 434 9.51 4.04 -13.85
N ASN A 435 8.52 3.18 -13.60
CA ASN A 435 7.64 2.70 -14.66
C ASN A 435 6.71 3.82 -15.18
N THR A 436 6.37 4.83 -14.36
CA THR A 436 5.63 6.02 -14.81
C THR A 436 6.52 6.94 -15.66
N VAL A 437 7.79 7.12 -15.27
CA VAL A 437 8.83 7.80 -16.05
C VAL A 437 9.03 7.12 -17.42
N ASN A 438 9.05 5.79 -17.46
CA ASN A 438 9.23 5.01 -18.70
C ASN A 438 8.05 5.18 -19.66
N ILE A 439 6.80 5.18 -19.18
CA ILE A 439 5.62 5.49 -20.01
C ILE A 439 5.76 6.87 -20.66
N LEU A 440 6.11 7.90 -19.89
CA LEU A 440 6.22 9.28 -20.38
C LEU A 440 7.42 9.51 -21.31
N SER A 441 8.47 8.70 -21.16
CA SER A 441 9.67 8.73 -21.99
C SER A 441 9.58 7.80 -23.21
N GLU A 442 8.43 7.16 -23.43
CA GLU A 442 8.17 6.18 -24.49
C GLU A 442 9.18 5.00 -24.52
N LYS A 443 9.77 4.66 -23.37
CA LYS A 443 10.77 3.60 -23.27
C LYS A 443 10.12 2.22 -23.33
N GLU A 444 10.74 1.29 -24.05
CA GLU A 444 10.25 -0.08 -24.18
C GLU A 444 10.57 -0.95 -22.95
N ASN A 445 11.78 -0.82 -22.41
CA ASN A 445 12.25 -1.69 -21.33
C ASN A 445 11.69 -1.25 -19.96
N PRO A 446 11.01 -2.15 -19.21
CA PRO A 446 10.58 -1.89 -17.83
C PRO A 446 11.77 -1.79 -16.88
N SER A 447 11.56 -1.26 -15.68
CA SER A 447 12.62 -1.16 -14.67
C SER A 447 13.03 -2.54 -14.11
N THR A 448 14.33 -2.73 -13.92
CA THR A 448 14.98 -4.00 -13.56
C THR A 448 14.77 -4.43 -12.10
N ILE A 449 14.08 -3.63 -11.30
CA ILE A 449 13.83 -3.89 -9.87
C ILE A 449 12.91 -5.11 -9.72
N GLN A 450 13.42 -6.24 -9.24
CA GLN A 450 12.57 -7.41 -8.96
C GLN A 450 11.76 -7.22 -7.68
N VAL A 451 10.49 -7.61 -7.74
CA VAL A 451 9.53 -7.58 -6.62
C VAL A 451 8.81 -8.93 -6.56
N SER A 452 8.54 -9.45 -5.37
CA SER A 452 7.81 -10.71 -5.17
C SER A 452 6.75 -10.60 -4.07
N SER A 453 5.58 -11.19 -4.29
CA SER A 453 4.49 -11.22 -3.31
C SER A 453 4.86 -12.01 -2.04
N ASN A 454 5.91 -12.84 -2.10
CA ASN A 454 6.46 -13.51 -0.91
C ASN A 454 6.93 -12.53 0.17
N LYS A 455 7.13 -11.24 -0.15
CA LYS A 455 7.30 -10.17 0.85
C LYS A 455 6.22 -10.17 1.93
N PHE A 456 4.97 -10.52 1.59
CA PHE A 456 3.86 -10.53 2.55
C PHE A 456 4.01 -11.62 3.64
N SER A 457 4.85 -12.65 3.44
CA SER A 457 5.16 -13.64 4.48
C SER A 457 5.82 -13.02 5.72
N PHE A 458 6.52 -11.90 5.57
CA PHE A 458 7.19 -11.20 6.66
C PHE A 458 6.25 -10.41 7.60
N LEU A 459 4.95 -10.35 7.32
CA LEU A 459 3.98 -9.60 8.15
C LEU A 459 3.60 -10.27 9.49
N ASN A 460 4.28 -11.38 9.86
CA ASN A 460 4.06 -12.15 11.10
C ASN A 460 2.62 -12.67 11.27
N ILE A 461 1.93 -13.04 10.18
CA ILE A 461 0.63 -13.73 10.22
C ILE A 461 0.85 -15.24 10.39
N TYR A 462 1.62 -15.64 11.42
CA TYR A 462 1.95 -17.04 11.62
C TYR A 462 0.87 -17.75 12.45
N ASN A 463 0.15 -18.65 11.80
CA ASN A 463 -0.70 -19.64 12.47
C ASN A 463 -0.18 -21.01 12.03
N PRO A 464 0.30 -21.87 12.93
CA PRO A 464 0.93 -23.15 12.57
C PRO A 464 -0.03 -24.13 11.88
N TRP A 465 -1.34 -23.90 11.99
CA TRP A 465 -2.37 -24.71 11.35
C TRP A 465 -2.73 -24.25 9.93
N ASN A 466 -2.15 -23.15 9.45
CA ASN A 466 -2.46 -22.55 8.15
C ASN A 466 -1.26 -22.62 7.20
N THR A 467 -1.50 -23.06 5.97
CA THR A 467 -0.57 -22.87 4.85
C THR A 467 -0.96 -21.60 4.10
N TYR A 468 0.03 -20.75 3.79
CA TYR A 468 -0.18 -19.44 3.16
C TYR A 468 0.44 -19.39 1.77
N TYR A 469 -0.31 -18.93 0.78
CA TYR A 469 0.17 -18.65 -0.57
C TYR A 469 -0.09 -17.18 -0.93
N TYR A 470 0.95 -16.51 -1.43
CA TYR A 470 0.92 -15.08 -1.68
C TYR A 470 0.84 -14.80 -3.18
N THR A 471 -0.17 -14.01 -3.58
CA THR A 471 -0.27 -13.40 -4.91
C THR A 471 -0.18 -11.88 -4.75
N PRO A 472 0.02 -11.09 -5.83
CA PRO A 472 0.11 -9.64 -5.71
C PRO A 472 -1.14 -9.00 -5.07
N HIS A 473 -2.32 -9.62 -5.26
CA HIS A 473 -3.62 -9.04 -4.93
C HIS A 473 -4.39 -9.80 -3.84
N ARG A 474 -3.97 -11.02 -3.47
CA ARG A 474 -4.64 -11.87 -2.47
C ARG A 474 -3.65 -12.72 -1.68
N ILE A 475 -3.98 -12.98 -0.41
CA ILE A 475 -3.42 -14.07 0.39
C ILE A 475 -4.42 -15.22 0.36
N ILE A 476 -3.97 -16.39 -0.08
CA ILE A 476 -4.74 -17.63 -0.02
C ILE A 476 -4.26 -18.41 1.21
N ILE A 477 -5.19 -18.72 2.11
CA ILE A 477 -4.93 -19.36 3.39
C ILE A 477 -5.66 -20.70 3.39
N GLN A 478 -4.92 -21.80 3.44
CA GLN A 478 -5.47 -23.14 3.62
C GLN A 478 -5.37 -23.50 5.11
N ASN A 479 -6.49 -23.67 5.80
CA ASN A 479 -6.52 -24.18 7.16
C ASN A 479 -6.49 -25.72 7.13
N ASN A 480 -5.41 -26.28 7.65
CA ASN A 480 -5.12 -27.71 7.61
C ASN A 480 -5.93 -28.53 8.64
N MET A 481 -6.57 -27.88 9.63
CA MET A 481 -7.49 -28.55 10.57
C MET A 481 -8.92 -28.61 10.03
N THR A 482 -9.44 -27.51 9.50
CA THR A 482 -10.84 -27.38 9.08
C THR A 482 -11.08 -27.70 7.61
N ASN A 483 -10.00 -27.94 6.84
CA ASN A 483 -10.06 -28.11 5.38
C ASN A 483 -10.76 -26.94 4.67
N MET A 484 -10.64 -25.73 5.21
CA MET A 484 -11.18 -24.49 4.63
C MET A 484 -10.07 -23.71 3.92
N ILE A 485 -10.41 -23.19 2.74
CA ILE A 485 -9.62 -22.21 2.00
C ILE A 485 -10.26 -20.84 2.21
N ILE A 486 -9.45 -19.85 2.57
CA ILE A 486 -9.84 -18.45 2.75
C ILE A 486 -8.98 -17.60 1.81
N LYS A 487 -9.61 -16.72 1.02
CA LYS A 487 -8.91 -15.83 0.08
C LYS A 487 -9.12 -14.40 0.52
N GLN A 488 -8.13 -13.86 1.21
CA GLN A 488 -8.16 -12.49 1.75
C GLN A 488 -7.58 -11.52 0.71
N PRO A 489 -8.34 -10.53 0.23
CA PRO A 489 -7.85 -9.56 -0.74
C PRO A 489 -6.92 -8.53 -0.07
N LEU A 490 -5.94 -8.08 -0.83
CA LEU A 490 -4.98 -7.03 -0.44
C LEU A 490 -5.39 -5.65 -0.97
N ASP A 491 -6.17 -5.62 -2.04
CA ASP A 491 -6.65 -4.42 -2.76
C ASP A 491 -7.95 -4.69 -3.54
N ILE A 492 -8.40 -3.72 -4.33
CA ILE A 492 -9.64 -3.83 -5.12
C ILE A 492 -9.59 -4.89 -6.23
N VAL A 493 -8.39 -5.22 -6.75
CA VAL A 493 -8.23 -6.28 -7.76
C VAL A 493 -8.42 -7.64 -7.09
N GLY A 494 -7.91 -7.80 -5.87
CA GLY A 494 -8.16 -8.99 -5.05
C GLY A 494 -9.65 -9.21 -4.75
N ILE A 495 -10.38 -8.14 -4.42
CA ILE A 495 -11.85 -8.22 -4.27
C ILE A 495 -12.48 -8.67 -5.59
N LYS A 496 -12.07 -8.11 -6.73
CA LYS A 496 -12.67 -8.47 -8.02
C LYS A 496 -12.37 -9.91 -8.46
N GLN A 497 -11.16 -10.41 -8.17
CA GLN A 497 -10.80 -11.81 -8.34
C GLN A 497 -11.71 -12.72 -7.51
N ASN A 498 -11.96 -12.36 -6.23
CA ASN A 498 -12.89 -13.10 -5.37
C ASN A 498 -14.34 -13.07 -5.88
N GLU A 499 -14.86 -11.91 -6.31
CA GLU A 499 -16.21 -11.81 -6.89
C GLU A 499 -16.40 -12.69 -8.13
N ASN A 500 -15.42 -12.68 -9.05
CA ASN A 500 -15.49 -13.47 -10.27
C ASN A 500 -15.38 -14.97 -9.98
N GLU A 501 -14.52 -15.34 -9.03
CA GLU A 501 -14.35 -16.71 -8.56
C GLU A 501 -15.61 -17.25 -7.86
N THR A 502 -16.27 -16.41 -7.06
CA THR A 502 -17.51 -16.76 -6.35
C THR A 502 -18.59 -17.20 -7.34
N LYS A 503 -18.77 -16.51 -8.48
CA LYS A 503 -19.77 -16.89 -9.51
C LYS A 503 -19.56 -18.29 -10.09
N ILE A 504 -18.29 -18.67 -10.29
CA ILE A 504 -17.91 -19.98 -10.83
C ILE A 504 -18.16 -21.06 -9.76
N LEU A 505 -17.79 -20.74 -8.53
CA LEU A 505 -18.01 -21.59 -7.36
C LEU A 505 -19.52 -21.79 -7.09
N ASP A 506 -20.34 -20.73 -7.05
CA ASP A 506 -21.81 -20.79 -6.94
C ASP A 506 -22.43 -21.75 -7.97
N LEU A 507 -22.01 -21.65 -9.24
CA LEU A 507 -22.50 -22.51 -10.32
C LEU A 507 -22.09 -23.99 -10.13
N LEU A 508 -20.90 -24.24 -9.59
CA LEU A 508 -20.43 -25.59 -9.28
C LEU A 508 -21.15 -26.16 -8.05
N GLN A 509 -21.43 -25.33 -7.04
CA GLN A 509 -22.24 -25.70 -5.88
C GLN A 509 -23.68 -26.02 -6.30
N SER A 510 -24.30 -25.21 -7.18
CA SER A 510 -25.65 -25.47 -7.69
C SER A 510 -25.75 -26.74 -8.55
N ARG A 511 -24.63 -27.19 -9.12
CA ARG A 511 -24.50 -28.47 -9.84
C ARG A 511 -24.12 -29.66 -8.92
N GLY A 512 -24.00 -29.44 -7.61
CA GLY A 512 -23.76 -30.48 -6.62
C GLY A 512 -22.30 -30.94 -6.46
N TYR A 513 -21.31 -30.24 -7.03
CA TYR A 513 -19.90 -30.66 -6.95
C TYR A 513 -19.31 -30.55 -5.54
N TYR A 514 -19.84 -29.67 -4.69
CA TYR A 514 -19.47 -29.51 -3.28
C TYR A 514 -20.55 -28.72 -2.52
N SER A 515 -20.43 -28.59 -1.20
CA SER A 515 -21.51 -28.08 -0.32
C SER A 515 -21.27 -26.76 0.41
N SER A 516 -20.03 -26.28 0.55
CA SER A 516 -19.69 -25.13 1.41
C SER A 516 -18.91 -24.02 0.67
N LEU A 517 -19.55 -22.84 0.60
CA LEU A 517 -19.07 -21.58 0.02
C LEU A 517 -19.57 -20.44 0.90
N SER A 518 -18.76 -19.41 1.12
CA SER A 518 -19.20 -18.12 1.66
C SER A 518 -18.42 -16.96 1.03
N PHE A 519 -19.12 -15.86 0.76
CA PHE A 519 -18.51 -14.63 0.28
C PHE A 519 -19.25 -13.44 0.92
N ASN A 520 -18.51 -12.60 1.65
CA ASN A 520 -19.09 -11.45 2.36
C ASN A 520 -18.95 -10.11 1.60
N GLY A 521 -18.68 -10.17 0.28
CA GLY A 521 -18.35 -9.01 -0.55
C GLY A 521 -16.86 -8.64 -0.56
N ILE A 522 -16.03 -9.27 0.29
CA ILE A 522 -14.58 -9.01 0.38
C ILE A 522 -13.80 -10.33 0.42
N ILE A 523 -14.03 -11.13 1.46
CA ILE A 523 -13.36 -12.40 1.72
C ILE A 523 -14.21 -13.53 1.14
N LEU A 524 -13.57 -14.37 0.33
CA LEU A 524 -14.12 -15.62 -0.20
C LEU A 524 -13.60 -16.79 0.65
N GLN A 525 -14.49 -17.69 1.07
CA GLN A 525 -14.14 -18.93 1.76
C GLN A 525 -14.86 -20.12 1.11
N HIS A 526 -14.19 -21.26 1.01
CA HIS A 526 -14.79 -22.51 0.53
C HIS A 526 -14.04 -23.72 1.07
N ASN A 527 -14.63 -24.91 0.96
CA ASN A 527 -13.97 -26.15 1.36
C ASN A 527 -12.81 -26.53 0.40
N SER A 528 -11.80 -27.26 0.87
CA SER A 528 -10.66 -27.76 0.08
C SER A 528 -11.03 -28.80 -0.99
N ILE A 529 -12.22 -29.41 -0.87
CA ILE A 529 -12.83 -30.20 -1.94
C ILE A 529 -13.06 -29.33 -3.19
N ALA A 530 -13.43 -28.05 -3.02
CA ALA A 530 -13.61 -27.10 -4.13
C ALA A 530 -12.28 -26.48 -4.62
N THR A 531 -11.28 -27.32 -4.87
CA THR A 531 -10.03 -26.94 -5.54
C THR A 531 -10.07 -27.26 -7.03
N PHE A 532 -9.28 -26.54 -7.83
CA PHE A 532 -9.30 -26.66 -9.28
C PHE A 532 -8.99 -28.10 -9.74
N ALA A 533 -8.02 -28.75 -9.11
CA ALA A 533 -7.68 -30.15 -9.38
C ALA A 533 -8.86 -31.11 -9.12
N ASN A 534 -9.55 -30.96 -7.99
CA ASN A 534 -10.68 -31.81 -7.60
C ASN A 534 -11.91 -31.57 -8.48
N ILE A 535 -12.23 -30.31 -8.81
CA ILE A 535 -13.33 -29.97 -9.70
C ILE A 535 -13.05 -30.46 -11.14
N ILE A 536 -11.83 -30.25 -11.66
CA ILE A 536 -11.40 -30.87 -12.93
C ILE A 536 -11.59 -32.39 -12.89
N SER A 537 -11.22 -33.06 -11.78
CA SER A 537 -11.34 -34.52 -11.68
C SER A 537 -12.79 -35.01 -11.73
N SER A 538 -13.74 -34.23 -11.21
CA SER A 538 -15.16 -34.60 -11.07
C SER A 538 -16.08 -34.14 -12.20
N LEU A 539 -15.62 -33.26 -13.10
CA LEU A 539 -16.38 -32.93 -14.33
C LEU A 539 -16.66 -34.21 -15.15
N PRO A 540 -17.93 -34.44 -15.58
CA PRO A 540 -18.32 -35.66 -16.27
C PRO A 540 -17.56 -35.83 -17.58
N GLU A 541 -17.15 -37.06 -17.86
CA GLU A 541 -16.69 -37.45 -19.18
C GLU A 541 -17.86 -37.38 -20.15
N VAL A 542 -17.68 -36.66 -21.26
CA VAL A 542 -18.73 -36.52 -22.28
C VAL A 542 -18.40 -37.51 -23.38
N TYR A 543 -19.11 -38.62 -23.39
CA TYR A 543 -19.01 -39.65 -24.42
C TYR A 543 -19.53 -39.11 -25.75
N VAL A 544 -18.65 -38.47 -26.52
CA VAL A 544 -18.95 -38.05 -27.90
C VAL A 544 -18.79 -39.27 -28.81
N PRO A 545 -19.86 -39.79 -29.44
CA PRO A 545 -19.71 -40.83 -30.44
C PRO A 545 -18.93 -40.27 -31.62
N TYR A 546 -17.92 -41.03 -32.07
CA TYR A 546 -17.09 -40.66 -33.21
C TYR A 546 -17.25 -41.66 -34.35
N GLN A 547 -17.12 -41.17 -35.58
CA GLN A 547 -17.09 -42.02 -36.77
C GLN A 547 -15.67 -42.03 -37.34
N ILE A 548 -15.18 -43.24 -37.64
CA ILE A 548 -13.93 -43.42 -38.38
C ILE A 548 -14.26 -43.38 -39.87
N LEU A 549 -13.77 -42.36 -40.55
CA LEU A 549 -13.83 -42.20 -41.99
C LEU A 549 -12.57 -42.82 -42.60
N ASN A 550 -12.73 -43.85 -43.43
CA ASN A 550 -11.63 -44.47 -44.16
C ASN A 550 -11.56 -43.86 -45.56
N GLN A 551 -10.42 -43.28 -45.94
CA GLN A 551 -10.11 -43.03 -47.35
C GLN A 551 -9.46 -44.29 -47.92
N ILE A 552 -9.89 -44.69 -49.11
CA ILE A 552 -9.49 -45.94 -49.77
C ILE A 552 -8.93 -45.59 -51.14
N ASP A 553 -7.85 -46.26 -51.57
CA ASP A 553 -7.37 -46.16 -52.95
C ASP A 553 -8.28 -46.91 -53.94
N ILE A 554 -7.99 -46.76 -55.22
CA ILE A 554 -8.67 -47.45 -56.33
C ILE A 554 -8.60 -48.99 -56.27
N ASN A 555 -7.74 -49.55 -55.42
CA ASN A 555 -7.54 -50.99 -55.24
C ASN A 555 -8.19 -51.52 -53.94
N GLY A 556 -8.86 -50.67 -53.15
CA GLY A 556 -9.48 -51.05 -51.88
C GLY A 556 -8.55 -51.01 -50.66
N ASN A 557 -7.32 -50.50 -50.78
CA ASN A 557 -6.41 -50.32 -49.66
C ASN A 557 -6.70 -49.01 -48.91
N ILE A 558 -6.75 -49.06 -47.59
CA ILE A 558 -6.99 -47.86 -46.76
C ILE A 558 -5.75 -46.97 -46.80
N THR A 559 -5.88 -45.77 -47.38
CA THR A 559 -4.81 -44.78 -47.52
C THR A 559 -4.78 -43.76 -46.40
N ALA A 560 -5.92 -43.47 -45.77
CA ALA A 560 -6.00 -42.66 -44.55
C ALA A 560 -7.20 -43.08 -43.69
N LYS A 561 -7.09 -42.85 -42.37
CA LYS A 561 -8.22 -42.96 -41.44
C LYS A 561 -8.34 -41.67 -40.65
N THR A 562 -9.53 -41.09 -40.59
CA THR A 562 -9.81 -39.84 -39.89
C THR A 562 -10.95 -40.04 -38.91
N ILE A 563 -10.81 -39.49 -37.70
CA ILE A 563 -11.89 -39.47 -36.71
C ILE A 563 -12.69 -38.18 -36.89
N SER A 564 -14.02 -38.30 -36.99
CA SER A 564 -14.94 -37.16 -36.95
C SER A 564 -15.88 -37.30 -35.76
N PHE A 565 -15.97 -36.23 -34.98
CA PHE A 565 -17.03 -36.00 -34.01
C PHE A 565 -18.12 -35.20 -34.74
N ASP A 566 -19.38 -35.60 -34.60
CA ASP A 566 -20.59 -35.02 -35.25
C ASP A 566 -20.74 -35.10 -36.79
N GLY A 567 -19.68 -35.45 -37.53
CA GLY A 567 -19.74 -35.68 -38.97
C GLY A 567 -19.79 -34.43 -39.86
N LYS A 568 -19.67 -33.20 -39.30
CA LYS A 568 -19.77 -31.96 -40.11
C LYS A 568 -18.46 -31.35 -40.55
N ASN A 569 -17.34 -31.50 -39.82
CA ASN A 569 -15.99 -31.35 -40.39
C ASN A 569 -15.03 -32.39 -39.76
N PRO A 570 -14.22 -33.13 -40.55
CA PRO A 570 -13.27 -34.12 -40.05
C PRO A 570 -11.91 -33.50 -39.67
N GLY A 571 -11.18 -34.11 -38.73
CA GLY A 571 -9.82 -33.67 -38.41
C GLY A 571 -9.08 -34.52 -37.37
N LEU A 572 -7.90 -35.02 -37.74
CA LEU A 572 -6.92 -35.63 -36.84
C LEU A 572 -5.53 -35.23 -37.35
N PHE A 573 -4.85 -34.38 -36.59
CA PHE A 573 -3.63 -33.69 -37.04
C PHE A 573 -2.55 -33.73 -35.96
N ASP A 574 -1.29 -33.83 -36.38
CA ASP A 574 -0.14 -33.50 -35.53
C ASP A 574 -0.04 -31.97 -35.27
N PHE A 575 1.02 -31.52 -34.60
CA PHE A 575 1.25 -30.10 -34.31
C PHE A 575 1.42 -29.21 -35.56
N ASN A 576 1.65 -29.80 -36.74
CA ASN A 576 1.90 -29.12 -38.01
C ASN A 576 0.75 -29.26 -39.04
N GLY A 577 -0.30 -30.04 -38.75
CA GLY A 577 -1.40 -30.28 -39.68
C GLY A 577 -1.30 -31.58 -40.49
N THR A 578 -0.43 -32.52 -40.11
CA THR A 578 -0.21 -33.79 -40.81
C THR A 578 -1.10 -34.91 -40.27
N ILE A 579 -1.60 -35.79 -41.15
CA ILE A 579 -2.43 -36.95 -40.78
C ILE A 579 -1.60 -37.97 -39.99
N LEU A 580 -2.11 -38.40 -38.83
CA LEU A 580 -1.51 -39.47 -38.02
C LEU A 580 -1.90 -40.86 -38.55
N GLN A 581 -0.91 -41.74 -38.75
CA GLN A 581 -1.18 -43.17 -39.01
C GLN A 581 -1.59 -43.90 -37.73
N ILE A 582 -2.30 -45.04 -37.89
CA ILE A 582 -2.76 -45.88 -36.78
C ILE A 582 -2.40 -47.35 -37.03
N ASP A 583 -2.22 -48.13 -35.96
CA ASP A 583 -1.89 -49.55 -36.04
C ASP A 583 -3.12 -50.44 -36.34
N ASN A 584 -2.88 -51.73 -36.56
CA ASN A 584 -3.94 -52.72 -36.83
C ASN A 584 -4.95 -52.87 -35.67
N ASN A 585 -4.59 -52.42 -34.47
CA ASN A 585 -5.45 -52.38 -33.28
C ASN A 585 -6.09 -51.00 -33.09
N MET A 586 -6.09 -50.14 -34.12
CA MET A 586 -6.70 -48.82 -34.16
C MET A 586 -6.05 -47.77 -33.23
N ARG A 587 -4.80 -47.98 -32.81
CA ARG A 587 -4.06 -47.06 -31.92
C ARG A 587 -3.18 -46.09 -32.71
N PRO A 588 -3.08 -44.79 -32.35
CA PRO A 588 -2.17 -43.85 -33.00
C PRO A 588 -0.72 -44.32 -32.98
N LEU A 589 -0.04 -44.15 -34.13
CA LEU A 589 1.39 -44.38 -34.31
C LEU A 589 2.14 -43.05 -34.32
N LEU A 590 3.26 -43.00 -33.61
CA LEU A 590 4.14 -41.84 -33.51
C LEU A 590 5.49 -42.12 -34.18
N PRO A 591 6.05 -41.20 -34.98
CA PRO A 591 7.35 -41.38 -35.61
C PRO A 591 8.48 -41.21 -34.58
N SER A 592 9.25 -42.27 -34.36
CA SER A 592 10.46 -42.23 -33.52
C SER A 592 11.59 -41.43 -34.20
N PRO A 593 12.67 -41.04 -33.47
CA PRO A 593 13.84 -40.37 -34.04
C PRO A 593 14.51 -41.15 -35.19
N ASN A 594 14.23 -42.45 -35.27
CA ASN A 594 14.78 -43.39 -36.25
C ASN A 594 13.90 -43.49 -37.52
N GLY A 595 12.81 -42.72 -37.60
CA GLY A 595 11.78 -42.84 -38.64
C GLY A 595 10.83 -44.02 -38.48
N GLN A 596 11.02 -44.87 -37.47
CA GLN A 596 10.14 -46.02 -37.20
C GLN A 596 8.86 -45.54 -36.50
N LEU A 597 7.70 -45.91 -37.04
CA LEU A 597 6.39 -45.65 -36.46
C LEU A 597 6.11 -46.65 -35.32
N LEU A 598 5.94 -46.13 -34.11
CA LEU A 598 5.74 -46.91 -32.89
C LEU A 598 4.38 -46.57 -32.27
N ASN A 599 3.69 -47.56 -31.72
CA ASN A 599 2.51 -47.28 -30.91
C ASN A 599 2.94 -46.66 -29.56
N PHE A 600 1.98 -46.12 -28.80
CA PHE A 600 2.28 -45.39 -27.57
C PHE A 600 3.07 -46.21 -26.53
N GLU A 601 2.81 -47.52 -26.42
CA GLU A 601 3.51 -48.44 -25.51
C GLU A 601 4.97 -48.65 -25.92
N GLN A 602 5.23 -48.79 -27.22
CA GLN A 602 6.57 -48.92 -27.80
C GLN A 602 7.35 -47.59 -27.74
N TYR A 603 6.66 -46.46 -27.93
CA TYR A 603 7.27 -45.13 -27.88
C TYR A 603 7.69 -44.76 -26.44
N ALA A 604 6.91 -45.16 -25.44
CA ALA A 604 7.21 -44.94 -24.02
C ALA A 604 8.48 -45.66 -23.51
N GLY A 605 9.00 -46.64 -24.27
CA GLY A 605 10.26 -47.32 -23.98
C GLY A 605 11.52 -46.52 -24.38
N LEU A 606 11.38 -45.46 -25.17
CA LEU A 606 12.47 -44.54 -25.50
C LEU A 606 12.52 -43.43 -24.45
N SER A 607 13.46 -43.55 -23.52
CA SER A 607 13.47 -42.76 -22.29
C SER A 607 13.69 -41.25 -22.50
N SER A 608 12.88 -40.48 -21.78
CA SER A 608 13.07 -39.09 -21.32
C SER A 608 12.31 -37.95 -22.05
N ILE A 609 11.61 -37.16 -21.24
CA ILE A 609 11.12 -35.79 -21.48
C ILE A 609 9.91 -35.64 -22.44
N TYR A 610 8.70 -35.93 -21.92
CA TYR A 610 7.58 -34.95 -21.89
C TYR A 610 6.46 -35.40 -20.90
N ASN A 611 6.48 -34.84 -19.68
CA ASN A 611 5.40 -34.85 -18.66
C ASN A 611 4.56 -36.13 -18.40
N ASN A 612 5.12 -37.04 -17.59
CA ASN A 612 4.55 -37.75 -16.41
C ASN A 612 3.08 -38.26 -16.31
N GLN A 613 2.17 -38.12 -17.28
CA GLN A 613 0.79 -38.67 -17.14
C GLN A 613 0.20 -39.34 -18.39
N GLY A 614 0.94 -39.47 -19.50
CA GLY A 614 0.49 -40.25 -20.66
C GLY A 614 -0.75 -39.71 -21.38
N ILE A 615 -0.93 -38.39 -21.41
CA ILE A 615 -2.15 -37.73 -21.90
C ILE A 615 -1.96 -37.26 -23.35
N SER A 616 -2.74 -37.83 -24.27
CA SER A 616 -2.88 -37.28 -25.64
C SER A 616 -3.68 -35.97 -25.62
N ARG A 617 -3.17 -34.95 -26.31
CA ARG A 617 -3.82 -33.62 -26.45
C ARG A 617 -4.42 -33.48 -27.84
N LEU A 618 -5.73 -33.70 -27.96
CA LEU A 618 -6.48 -33.35 -29.17
C LEU A 618 -7.00 -31.92 -29.06
N ARG A 619 -7.53 -31.36 -30.15
CA ARG A 619 -8.21 -30.05 -30.15
C ARG A 619 -9.47 -30.08 -31.01
N ASP A 620 -10.48 -29.32 -30.60
CA ASP A 620 -11.69 -29.10 -31.42
C ASP A 620 -11.43 -28.08 -32.55
N GLN A 621 -12.45 -27.85 -33.39
CA GLN A 621 -12.40 -26.88 -34.49
C GLN A 621 -12.21 -25.42 -33.99
N ALA A 622 -12.51 -25.13 -32.72
CA ALA A 622 -12.28 -23.86 -32.05
C ALA A 622 -10.93 -23.79 -31.30
N LYS A 623 -10.07 -24.83 -31.44
CA LYS A 623 -8.75 -25.02 -30.82
C LYS A 623 -8.74 -25.29 -29.30
N ASN A 624 -9.88 -25.59 -28.68
CA ASN A 624 -9.97 -25.99 -27.27
C ASN A 624 -9.37 -27.39 -27.07
N GLN A 625 -8.68 -27.66 -25.94
CA GLN A 625 -7.99 -28.95 -25.72
C GLN A 625 -8.95 -30.09 -25.35
N ILE A 626 -9.13 -31.04 -26.25
CA ILE A 626 -9.86 -32.28 -25.97
C ILE A 626 -8.89 -33.27 -25.34
N HIS A 627 -9.19 -33.74 -24.13
CA HIS A 627 -8.47 -34.84 -23.51
C HIS A 627 -9.13 -36.15 -23.91
N VAL A 628 -8.35 -37.08 -24.45
CA VAL A 628 -8.81 -38.43 -24.79
C VAL A 628 -7.92 -39.46 -24.09
N ASN A 629 -8.57 -40.40 -23.40
CA ASN A 629 -7.89 -41.49 -22.70
C ASN A 629 -7.69 -42.72 -23.61
N ASN A 630 -7.01 -43.74 -23.08
CA ASN A 630 -6.67 -44.96 -23.84
C ASN A 630 -7.89 -45.81 -24.26
N LEU A 631 -9.11 -45.44 -23.84
CA LEU A 631 -10.38 -46.07 -24.21
C LEU A 631 -11.17 -45.24 -25.24
N GLY A 632 -10.61 -44.13 -25.74
CA GLY A 632 -11.26 -43.23 -26.69
C GLY A 632 -12.31 -42.30 -26.06
N GLN A 633 -12.34 -42.17 -24.74
CA GLN A 633 -13.34 -41.36 -24.02
C GLN A 633 -12.88 -39.90 -23.95
N VAL A 634 -13.80 -38.97 -24.19
CA VAL A 634 -13.53 -37.53 -24.26
C VAL A 634 -13.88 -36.84 -22.94
N LYS A 635 -12.94 -36.05 -22.40
CA LYS A 635 -13.21 -35.08 -21.34
C LYS A 635 -13.24 -33.67 -21.92
N MET A 636 -14.34 -32.94 -21.72
CA MET A 636 -14.50 -31.60 -22.29
C MET A 636 -13.50 -30.62 -21.66
N PRO A 637 -12.84 -29.76 -22.45
CA PRO A 637 -12.02 -28.68 -21.92
C PRO A 637 -12.84 -27.70 -21.10
N LEU A 638 -12.29 -27.32 -19.95
CA LEU A 638 -12.52 -25.97 -19.46
C LEU A 638 -11.83 -24.97 -20.40
N LYS A 639 -12.52 -23.92 -20.80
CA LYS A 639 -11.98 -22.91 -21.70
C LYS A 639 -11.14 -21.92 -20.91
N SER A 640 -9.81 -22.04 -21.05
CA SER A 640 -8.87 -21.07 -20.50
C SER A 640 -8.81 -19.84 -21.41
N ASN A 641 -8.99 -18.65 -20.84
CA ASN A 641 -8.74 -17.41 -21.57
C ASN A 641 -7.23 -17.24 -21.85
N ASN A 642 -6.86 -16.44 -22.85
CA ASN A 642 -5.47 -16.13 -23.25
C ASN A 642 -4.61 -15.55 -22.10
N TYR A 643 -5.23 -15.14 -20.99
CA TYR A 643 -4.61 -14.51 -19.82
C TYR A 643 -4.54 -15.40 -18.57
N TRP A 644 -4.89 -16.69 -18.67
CA TRP A 644 -4.97 -17.68 -17.57
C TRP A 644 -3.87 -17.64 -16.50
N ASN A 645 -2.63 -17.34 -16.89
CA ASN A 645 -1.51 -17.20 -15.96
C ASN A 645 -1.16 -15.74 -15.64
N LYS A 646 -1.46 -14.84 -16.57
CA LYS A 646 -1.16 -13.41 -16.46
C LYS A 646 -1.99 -12.80 -15.34
N GLY A 647 -3.29 -13.06 -15.26
CA GLY A 647 -4.17 -12.48 -14.24
C GLY A 647 -3.71 -12.73 -12.80
N ILE A 648 -3.14 -13.92 -12.54
CA ILE A 648 -2.80 -14.39 -11.19
C ILE A 648 -1.54 -13.73 -10.62
N PHE A 649 -0.52 -13.54 -11.47
CA PHE A 649 0.81 -13.08 -11.03
C PHE A 649 1.14 -11.66 -11.49
N TYR A 650 0.36 -11.07 -12.41
CA TYR A 650 0.48 -9.67 -12.78
C TYR A 650 0.15 -8.76 -11.59
N ASN A 651 1.05 -7.82 -11.29
CA ASN A 651 0.84 -6.77 -10.31
C ASN A 651 0.57 -5.45 -11.04
N TYR A 652 -0.66 -4.93 -10.97
CA TYR A 652 -1.03 -3.66 -11.63
C TYR A 652 -0.27 -2.42 -11.14
N LEU A 653 0.44 -2.49 -10.02
CA LEU A 653 1.24 -1.38 -9.49
C LEU A 653 2.61 -1.25 -10.15
N ILE A 654 3.04 -2.30 -10.85
CA ILE A 654 4.33 -2.31 -11.56
C ILE A 654 4.17 -2.72 -13.03
N GLY A 655 3.06 -3.32 -13.45
CA GLY A 655 2.82 -3.69 -14.84
C GLY A 655 3.44 -5.01 -15.29
N GLU A 656 3.83 -5.85 -14.34
CA GLU A 656 4.69 -7.00 -14.59
C GLU A 656 4.18 -8.23 -13.82
N GLU A 657 4.50 -9.43 -14.29
CA GLU A 657 4.32 -10.66 -13.50
C GLU A 657 5.37 -10.72 -12.39
N GLU A 658 4.94 -10.86 -11.14
CA GLU A 658 5.86 -11.11 -10.03
C GLU A 658 6.43 -12.54 -10.08
N PHE A 659 7.70 -12.66 -9.67
CA PHE A 659 8.35 -13.96 -9.55
C PHE A 659 7.80 -14.72 -8.34
N GLN A 660 7.48 -16.00 -8.56
CA GLN A 660 6.81 -16.85 -7.58
C GLN A 660 7.31 -18.30 -7.65
N ASN A 661 7.63 -18.88 -6.51
CA ASN A 661 8.10 -20.27 -6.40
C ASN A 661 6.91 -21.25 -6.49
N ASP A 662 5.81 -20.96 -5.80
CA ASP A 662 4.67 -21.88 -5.63
C ASP A 662 3.58 -21.73 -6.72
N ARG A 663 3.98 -21.38 -7.96
CA ARG A 663 3.05 -21.11 -9.08
C ARG A 663 2.05 -22.25 -9.32
N ASN A 664 2.46 -23.51 -9.18
CA ASN A 664 1.58 -24.67 -9.35
C ASN A 664 0.58 -24.82 -8.20
N SER A 665 1.01 -24.62 -6.95
CA SER A 665 0.14 -24.68 -5.78
C SER A 665 -0.94 -23.59 -5.83
N ILE A 666 -0.56 -22.35 -6.18
CA ILE A 666 -1.49 -21.21 -6.31
C ILE A 666 -2.58 -21.47 -7.36
N ARG A 667 -2.23 -22.10 -8.49
CA ARG A 667 -3.20 -22.48 -9.54
C ARG A 667 -4.27 -23.45 -9.03
N ASN A 668 -3.92 -24.41 -8.17
CA ASN A 668 -4.89 -25.36 -7.60
C ASN A 668 -6.00 -24.68 -6.78
N PHE A 669 -5.75 -23.44 -6.33
CA PHE A 669 -6.68 -22.64 -5.53
C PHE A 669 -7.34 -21.50 -6.31
N THR A 670 -7.25 -21.45 -7.65
CA THR A 670 -7.70 -20.31 -8.45
C THR A 670 -8.57 -20.70 -9.65
N PHE A 671 -9.75 -20.07 -9.79
CA PHE A 671 -10.73 -20.35 -10.85
C PHE A 671 -11.11 -19.14 -11.73
N TYR A 672 -10.86 -17.89 -11.33
CA TYR A 672 -11.54 -16.73 -11.95
C TYR A 672 -11.22 -16.44 -13.44
N ASP A 673 -10.19 -17.06 -14.02
CA ASP A 673 -9.85 -16.96 -15.46
C ASP A 673 -10.51 -18.07 -16.31
N LEU A 674 -11.48 -18.81 -15.72
CA LEU A 674 -12.31 -19.80 -16.41
C LEU A 674 -13.53 -19.18 -17.10
N GLU A 675 -13.73 -19.60 -18.34
CA GLU A 675 -15.06 -19.65 -18.95
C GLU A 675 -15.58 -21.09 -18.86
N LEU A 676 -16.75 -21.26 -18.23
CA LEU A 676 -17.53 -22.49 -18.32
C LEU A 676 -18.45 -22.36 -19.54
N ASN A 677 -18.28 -23.28 -20.51
CA ASN A 677 -19.20 -23.44 -21.63
C ASN A 677 -20.55 -24.04 -21.16
#